data_AF-A0AAN6YIL1-F1
#
_entry.id   AF-A0AAN6YIL1-F1
#
_cell.length_a   1.000
_cell.length_b   1.000
_cell.length_c   1.000
_cell.angle_alpha   90.00
_cell.angle_beta   90.00
_cell.angle_gamma   90.00
#
_symmetry.space_group_name_H-M   'P 1'
#
loop_
_entity.id
_entity.type
_entity.pdbx_description
1 polymer ?
#
loop_
_entity_poly.entity_id
_entity_poly.type
_entity_poly.pdbx_seq_one_letter_code
_entity_poly.pdbx_strand_id
1 'polypeptide(L)'
;MTASNGTNGSPLHEHFGRVQINGHDTSNGHTNGTNGIDTAAQRYRLDRKKSSPMMPTFMVSAPGKVIVFGEHAVVHGKAAIAAAISLRSYLLVTTLSKSRRTVTLTFPDIDFNHTWCIDDLPWATFSHPDKKKYYYSLVTSIDPDLVAAIQPFLADVSPDKPADVRKVHQNSAGSFLYMFLSLGSKSFPGCQYTLRSTIPIGAGLGSSATIAVCLSAALLLQLRTLSGPHPDQPPDEARLQVERINRWAFVYEMFIHGNPSGVDNTVSTQGKAVVFQRTDYSKPPVTEPLWDFPELPLLLVDTKTAKSTAHEVAKVGKLRDTHPKLVGSILDAIDKVTDSAKEIINDDDFDTEDEECLRRVGELMTINHGLLVSLGVSHPRLERVRELVDHEGIGWTKLTGAGGGGCSITLLRPGVSREKLDRLEQQLDDEGYQKFETTLGGDGVGVLWPAVLRNGMDEDEEGGMEIDLEKFLNAQDNDGLERLTIQTQAPSAPQTIFDLSIQRYLDSLGPYELARQQAKGLSALSQQEQQGWINSLLVGSPEPRSRAHLGPKSLKEVWKFANENTLPIRTWRRKPTLSDWGVDSKGKELGSYTPLQFDERREKQVRLTSLEIESRQFRQLRSRSQKGLKDPVTGETVIVTEREFEEERLRRGEMAKLRTELYGTGGLSKNFGQNPEWDDVTPLPHEEPEKALASIAYPAEYAEAISYLRTVMLSKEYSERTLKLTEYIIDMNPAHYTVWLYRASIIFAMKLSIPDEIEWLNNVALENLKNYQIWHHRHLLVDEYFPTISGSPEEIAKFAASEREFLTTMLNEDTKNYHVWSYRSFLVGKLGLFDDPEEMRAIEGLIETDVRNNSAWSHRFFLVFSNPRYSTPGVAATGMDTKIPAEIVDREVQYAMDHVYQAPQNQSPWNYLRGVLVKGGRKLASVEGFVSEFVTLAEEGEEEEDVKSTHALDLLSEIWTERGEKEKADLGLRRLAEKWDRIRVGYWEWRRVCLREGVSVA
;
A
#
# COMPACT_ATOMS: atom_id res chain seq x y z
N MET A 1 -5.47 -59.87 -50.36
CA MET A 1 -6.71 -60.67 -50.38
C MET A 1 -7.02 -61.13 -48.96
N THR A 2 -8.24 -61.61 -48.76
CA THR A 2 -8.84 -62.18 -47.53
C THR A 2 -7.95 -63.02 -46.60
N ALA A 3 -8.21 -62.85 -45.30
CA ALA A 3 -8.25 -63.86 -44.21
C ALA A 3 -7.03 -64.14 -43.29
N SER A 4 -7.38 -64.15 -41.99
CA SER A 4 -6.92 -65.00 -40.86
C SER A 4 -5.62 -64.73 -40.07
N ASN A 5 -5.85 -64.27 -38.83
CA ASN A 5 -5.42 -64.83 -37.54
C ASN A 5 -3.96 -64.70 -37.02
N GLY A 6 -3.88 -64.27 -35.75
CA GLY A 6 -2.67 -64.24 -34.90
C GLY A 6 -3.03 -63.81 -33.47
N THR A 7 -3.43 -64.78 -32.63
CA THR A 7 -4.07 -64.57 -31.31
C THR A 7 -3.14 -64.18 -30.16
N ASN A 8 -3.61 -63.37 -29.20
CA ASN A 8 -3.79 -63.76 -27.77
C ASN A 8 -4.27 -62.61 -26.86
N GLY A 9 -4.96 -62.95 -25.75
CA GLY A 9 -5.18 -62.05 -24.59
C GLY A 9 -6.64 -61.71 -24.25
N SER A 10 -7.41 -62.65 -23.68
CA SER A 10 -8.83 -62.44 -23.32
C SER A 10 -9.03 -61.86 -21.90
N PRO A 11 -10.06 -61.01 -21.69
CA PRO A 11 -10.70 -60.77 -20.38
C PRO A 11 -11.90 -61.74 -20.16
N LEU A 12 -12.57 -61.65 -18.98
CA LEU A 12 -14.05 -61.58 -18.78
C LEU A 12 -14.52 -62.09 -17.38
N HIS A 13 -15.44 -61.32 -16.77
CA HIS A 13 -16.57 -61.65 -15.85
C HIS A 13 -16.45 -62.49 -14.54
N GLU A 14 -17.12 -61.92 -13.51
CA GLU A 14 -18.00 -62.53 -12.48
C GLU A 14 -17.55 -63.71 -11.60
N HIS A 15 -17.73 -63.53 -10.27
CA HIS A 15 -18.67 -64.38 -9.50
C HIS A 15 -19.14 -63.74 -8.16
N PHE A 16 -20.32 -64.17 -7.67
CA PHE A 16 -20.85 -63.87 -6.33
C PHE A 16 -20.25 -64.82 -5.27
N GLY A 17 -20.11 -64.37 -4.01
CA GLY A 17 -19.59 -65.18 -2.89
C GLY A 17 -20.34 -64.95 -1.56
N ARG A 18 -20.63 -66.02 -0.82
CA ARG A 18 -21.60 -66.07 0.30
C ARG A 18 -21.32 -67.27 1.22
N VAL A 19 -21.63 -67.30 2.52
CA VAL A 19 -22.22 -66.32 3.48
C VAL A 19 -21.59 -66.58 4.85
N GLN A 20 -21.57 -65.62 5.79
CA GLN A 20 -21.76 -65.98 7.21
C GLN A 20 -22.40 -64.90 8.09
N ILE A 21 -23.11 -65.35 9.12
CA ILE A 21 -23.97 -64.61 10.05
C ILE A 21 -23.73 -65.19 11.44
N ASN A 22 -23.66 -64.33 12.47
CA ASN A 22 -24.07 -64.53 13.88
C ASN A 22 -23.59 -63.32 14.72
N GLY A 23 -24.33 -62.76 15.67
CA GLY A 23 -25.74 -62.99 16.02
C GLY A 23 -26.03 -62.74 17.51
N HIS A 24 -26.98 -61.84 17.81
CA HIS A 24 -27.65 -61.65 19.12
C HIS A 24 -26.77 -61.16 20.30
N ASP A 25 -27.30 -60.51 21.36
CA ASP A 25 -28.67 -60.07 21.72
C ASP A 25 -28.59 -58.74 22.54
N THR A 26 -29.35 -57.67 22.24
CA THR A 26 -30.68 -57.23 22.77
C THR A 26 -30.74 -56.89 24.29
N SER A 27 -31.63 -56.03 24.80
CA SER A 27 -32.61 -55.08 24.19
C SER A 27 -33.01 -53.96 25.18
N ASN A 28 -33.50 -52.83 24.65
CA ASN A 28 -34.77 -52.15 25.00
C ASN A 28 -34.72 -50.67 24.52
N GLY A 29 -35.67 -50.11 23.76
CA GLY A 29 -36.85 -50.68 23.09
C GLY A 29 -38.14 -49.92 23.39
N HIS A 30 -38.72 -49.24 22.38
CA HIS A 30 -40.14 -48.85 22.17
C HIS A 30 -40.28 -47.54 21.35
N THR A 31 -41.18 -47.36 20.36
CA THR A 31 -41.70 -48.28 19.30
C THR A 31 -42.45 -47.49 18.20
N ASN A 32 -42.33 -47.94 16.94
CA ASN A 32 -43.30 -47.87 15.81
C ASN A 32 -43.74 -46.51 15.19
N GLY A 33 -43.93 -46.49 13.85
CA GLY A 33 -44.46 -45.33 13.11
C GLY A 33 -44.36 -45.31 11.56
N THR A 34 -44.42 -46.47 10.88
CA THR A 34 -44.41 -46.64 9.40
C THR A 34 -45.66 -46.04 8.71
N ASN A 35 -45.74 -45.68 7.41
CA ASN A 35 -44.92 -45.71 6.17
C ASN A 35 -45.37 -44.56 5.22
N GLY A 36 -44.64 -44.18 4.13
CA GLY A 36 -45.06 -42.98 3.33
C GLY A 36 -44.67 -42.78 1.84
N ILE A 37 -43.43 -43.07 1.39
CA ILE A 37 -42.95 -42.98 -0.03
C ILE A 37 -42.70 -41.57 -0.65
N ASP A 38 -41.62 -41.48 -1.44
CA ASP A 38 -41.17 -40.50 -2.47
C ASP A 38 -41.26 -38.97 -2.27
N THR A 39 -40.11 -38.33 -2.00
CA THR A 39 -39.17 -37.90 -3.08
C THR A 39 -37.83 -37.44 -2.50
N ALA A 40 -36.75 -37.49 -3.30
CA ALA A 40 -35.39 -37.29 -2.81
C ALA A 40 -34.91 -35.83 -2.89
N ALA A 41 -34.73 -35.20 -1.72
CA ALA A 41 -34.02 -33.93 -1.57
C ALA A 41 -33.15 -33.95 -0.30
N GLN A 42 -32.15 -34.83 -0.26
CA GLN A 42 -31.23 -34.91 0.88
C GLN A 42 -30.33 -33.67 0.95
N ARG A 43 -30.66 -32.78 1.88
CA ARG A 43 -29.83 -31.64 2.29
C ARG A 43 -28.43 -32.13 2.67
N TYR A 44 -27.39 -31.56 2.06
CA TYR A 44 -26.01 -31.75 2.52
C TYR A 44 -25.93 -31.42 4.01
N ARG A 45 -25.44 -32.37 4.82
CA ARG A 45 -24.97 -32.06 6.17
C ARG A 45 -23.68 -31.28 6.00
N LEU A 46 -23.68 -30.01 6.38
CA LEU A 46 -22.45 -29.22 6.48
C LEU A 46 -21.57 -29.87 7.55
N ASP A 47 -20.43 -30.42 7.13
CA ASP A 47 -19.42 -30.87 8.07
C ASP A 47 -18.92 -29.66 8.88
N ARG A 48 -18.83 -29.86 10.19
CA ARG A 48 -18.50 -28.80 11.13
C ARG A 48 -17.01 -28.49 11.04
N LYS A 49 -16.64 -27.53 10.17
CA LYS A 49 -15.25 -27.03 10.03
C LYS A 49 -14.58 -26.94 11.39
N LYS A 50 -13.42 -27.61 11.53
CA LYS A 50 -12.54 -27.39 12.70
C LYS A 50 -12.28 -25.89 12.82
N SER A 51 -12.43 -25.35 14.02
CA SER A 51 -12.24 -23.92 14.25
C SER A 51 -10.78 -23.56 14.04
N SER A 52 -10.47 -22.78 12.99
CA SER A 52 -9.17 -22.16 12.80
C SER A 52 -8.75 -21.37 14.05
N PRO A 53 -7.46 -21.38 14.45
CA PRO A 53 -6.99 -20.54 15.54
C PRO A 53 -7.18 -19.05 15.20
N MET A 54 -7.33 -18.20 16.22
CA MET A 54 -7.63 -16.78 16.03
C MET A 54 -6.46 -15.94 15.46
N MET A 55 -5.27 -16.54 15.42
CA MET A 55 -4.08 -16.12 14.66
C MET A 55 -3.38 -17.43 14.19
N PRO A 56 -2.76 -17.46 12.99
CA PRO A 56 -1.93 -18.59 12.58
C PRO A 56 -0.57 -18.60 13.31
N THR A 57 0.20 -19.68 13.17
CA THR A 57 1.63 -19.68 13.50
C THR A 57 2.36 -18.68 12.61
N PHE A 58 3.28 -17.90 13.19
CA PHE A 58 4.09 -16.91 12.47
C PHE A 58 5.51 -16.88 13.01
N MET A 59 6.44 -16.32 12.23
CA MET A 59 7.84 -16.19 12.61
C MET A 59 8.33 -14.75 12.47
N VAL A 60 9.24 -14.34 13.35
CA VAL A 60 9.93 -13.04 13.31
C VAL A 60 11.44 -13.27 13.24
N SER A 61 12.19 -12.42 12.56
CA SER A 61 13.66 -12.44 12.62
C SER A 61 14.29 -11.05 12.71
N ALA A 62 15.50 -10.96 13.28
CA ALA A 62 16.28 -9.72 13.39
C ALA A 62 17.79 -9.98 13.24
N PRO A 63 18.54 -9.13 12.51
CA PRO A 63 19.98 -9.27 12.28
C PRO A 63 20.81 -8.84 13.49
N GLY A 64 21.97 -9.48 13.67
CA GLY A 64 23.03 -8.97 14.54
C GLY A 64 23.65 -7.69 13.97
N LYS A 65 24.76 -7.23 14.58
CA LYS A 65 25.52 -6.08 14.09
C LYS A 65 27.03 -6.17 14.33
N VAL A 66 27.78 -5.28 13.70
CA VAL A 66 29.18 -4.98 14.00
C VAL A 66 29.41 -3.46 14.04
N ILE A 67 30.51 -3.03 14.66
CA ILE A 67 31.03 -1.66 14.46
C ILE A 67 32.01 -1.70 13.30
N VAL A 68 31.75 -0.88 12.28
CA VAL A 68 32.58 -0.75 11.08
C VAL A 68 33.69 0.28 11.34
N PHE A 69 33.33 1.42 11.97
CA PHE A 69 34.24 2.52 12.31
C PHE A 69 33.83 3.21 13.63
N GLY A 70 34.80 3.82 14.33
CA GLY A 70 34.54 4.69 15.50
C GLY A 70 34.54 4.00 16.88
N GLU A 71 35.00 2.75 16.97
CA GLU A 71 34.84 1.80 18.09
C GLU A 71 35.01 2.40 19.51
N HIS A 72 36.16 3.01 19.78
CA HIS A 72 36.45 3.70 21.06
C HIS A 72 36.31 5.21 20.95
N ALA A 73 36.28 5.75 19.72
CA ALA A 73 36.15 7.17 19.46
C ALA A 73 34.77 7.69 19.91
N VAL A 74 33.73 6.88 19.76
CA VAL A 74 32.36 7.18 20.21
C VAL A 74 32.24 7.50 21.70
N VAL A 75 33.08 6.87 22.54
CA VAL A 75 33.14 7.12 24.00
C VAL A 75 33.74 8.50 24.33
N HIS A 76 34.30 9.17 23.31
CA HIS A 76 34.99 10.45 23.41
C HIS A 76 34.36 11.51 22.47
N GLY A 77 33.07 11.36 22.17
CA GLY A 77 32.26 12.36 21.45
C GLY A 77 32.33 12.29 19.92
N LYS A 78 33.04 11.29 19.37
CA LYS A 78 33.24 11.11 17.93
C LYS A 78 32.13 10.30 17.28
N ALA A 79 32.05 10.34 15.96
CA ALA A 79 31.15 9.49 15.19
C ALA A 79 31.58 8.01 15.24
N ALA A 80 30.62 7.11 15.06
CA ALA A 80 30.84 5.70 14.76
C ALA A 80 29.79 5.21 13.76
N ILE A 81 30.17 4.24 12.92
CA ILE A 81 29.26 3.54 12.01
C ILE A 81 29.06 2.13 12.55
N ALA A 82 27.82 1.79 12.89
CA ALA A 82 27.40 0.44 13.22
C ALA A 82 26.46 -0.06 12.12
N ALA A 83 26.65 -1.29 11.66
CA ALA A 83 25.89 -1.87 10.57
C ALA A 83 25.41 -3.29 10.92
N ALA A 84 24.27 -3.67 10.36
CA ALA A 84 23.68 -4.99 10.55
C ALA A 84 24.57 -6.10 9.96
N ILE A 85 24.38 -7.36 10.37
CA ILE A 85 24.99 -8.51 9.71
C ILE A 85 23.97 -9.62 9.43
N SER A 86 24.20 -10.41 8.39
CA SER A 86 23.27 -11.48 7.93
C SER A 86 23.04 -12.63 8.90
N LEU A 87 23.80 -12.72 9.99
CA LEU A 87 23.52 -13.63 11.10
C LEU A 87 22.31 -13.10 11.88
N ARG A 88 21.26 -13.92 12.03
CA ARG A 88 19.95 -13.51 12.57
C ARG A 88 19.53 -14.32 13.80
N SER A 89 18.64 -13.76 14.60
CA SER A 89 17.80 -14.53 15.53
C SER A 89 16.43 -14.76 14.90
N TYR A 90 15.91 -15.98 14.97
CA TYR A 90 14.62 -16.42 14.43
C TYR A 90 13.71 -16.84 15.58
N LEU A 91 12.50 -16.28 15.64
CA LEU A 91 11.52 -16.49 16.69
C LEU A 91 10.22 -17.04 16.09
N LEU A 92 9.95 -18.32 16.29
CA LEU A 92 8.68 -18.95 15.96
C LEU A 92 7.66 -18.69 17.09
N VAL A 93 6.44 -18.28 16.72
CA VAL A 93 5.37 -17.95 17.66
C VAL A 93 4.15 -18.82 17.39
N THR A 94 3.87 -19.75 18.30
CA THR A 94 2.75 -20.69 18.20
C THR A 94 1.66 -20.33 19.22
N THR A 95 0.43 -20.09 18.77
CA THR A 95 -0.70 -19.85 19.70
C THR A 95 -1.26 -21.16 20.24
N LEU A 96 -1.49 -21.22 21.55
CA LEU A 96 -2.07 -22.37 22.22
C LEU A 96 -3.61 -22.35 22.21
N SER A 97 -4.22 -23.51 22.46
CA SER A 97 -5.67 -23.65 22.58
C SER A 97 -6.23 -22.80 23.74
N LYS A 98 -7.47 -22.31 23.64
CA LYS A 98 -8.11 -21.46 24.68
C LYS A 98 -8.14 -22.07 26.09
N SER A 99 -8.02 -23.40 26.19
CA SER A 99 -7.87 -24.19 27.43
C SER A 99 -6.49 -24.12 28.09
N ARG A 100 -5.44 -23.68 27.38
CA ARG A 100 -4.06 -23.56 27.87
C ARG A 100 -3.71 -22.09 28.05
N ARG A 101 -3.86 -21.58 29.27
CA ARG A 101 -3.58 -20.18 29.62
C ARG A 101 -2.16 -20.02 30.16
N THR A 102 -1.19 -20.47 29.36
CA THR A 102 0.24 -20.47 29.68
C THR A 102 1.03 -19.67 28.65
N VAL A 103 2.14 -19.08 29.08
CA VAL A 103 3.11 -18.41 28.21
C VAL A 103 4.48 -19.07 28.39
N THR A 104 5.10 -19.51 27.30
CA THR A 104 6.33 -20.31 27.30
C THR A 104 7.43 -19.62 26.49
N LEU A 105 8.63 -19.51 27.05
CA LEU A 105 9.86 -19.22 26.30
C LEU A 105 10.67 -20.52 26.13
N THR A 106 11.22 -20.75 24.94
CA THR A 106 12.10 -21.90 24.66
C THR A 106 13.24 -21.44 23.75
N PHE A 107 14.45 -21.27 24.28
CA PHE A 107 15.64 -20.88 23.53
C PHE A 107 16.66 -22.05 23.58
N PRO A 108 16.63 -23.00 22.61
CA PRO A 108 17.44 -24.22 22.68
C PRO A 108 18.95 -23.97 22.67
N ASP A 109 19.41 -22.93 21.96
CA ASP A 109 20.85 -22.63 21.80
C ASP A 109 21.57 -22.22 23.11
N ILE A 110 20.81 -22.02 24.20
CA ILE A 110 21.33 -21.80 25.57
C ILE A 110 20.77 -22.79 26.61
N ASP A 111 20.03 -23.82 26.18
CA ASP A 111 19.27 -24.75 27.07
C ASP A 111 18.37 -24.01 28.08
N PHE A 112 17.60 -23.04 27.58
CA PHE A 112 16.59 -22.31 28.35
C PHE A 112 15.17 -22.71 27.92
N ASN A 113 14.38 -23.19 28.86
CA ASN A 113 12.95 -23.42 28.69
C ASN A 113 12.23 -23.06 30.00
N HIS A 114 11.21 -22.21 29.94
CA HIS A 114 10.39 -21.87 31.11
C HIS A 114 8.96 -21.48 30.70
N THR A 115 7.99 -21.80 31.56
CA THR A 115 6.55 -21.58 31.31
C THR A 115 5.87 -20.96 32.52
N TRP A 116 5.16 -19.85 32.31
CA TRP A 116 4.32 -19.21 33.32
C TRP A 116 2.83 -19.45 33.06
N CYS A 117 2.04 -19.57 34.12
CA CYS A 117 0.60 -19.43 34.04
C CYS A 117 0.23 -17.94 33.86
N ILE A 118 -0.55 -17.62 32.83
CA ILE A 118 -0.93 -16.22 32.51
C ILE A 118 -1.79 -15.64 33.63
N ASP A 119 -2.61 -16.43 34.31
CA ASP A 119 -3.52 -15.91 35.33
C ASP A 119 -2.84 -15.50 36.64
N ASP A 120 -1.67 -16.07 36.95
CA ASP A 120 -0.98 -15.88 38.23
C ASP A 120 0.01 -14.69 38.22
N LEU A 121 0.35 -14.19 37.03
CA LEU A 121 1.26 -13.06 36.85
C LEU A 121 0.72 -11.74 37.48
N PRO A 122 1.59 -10.78 37.83
CA PRO A 122 1.26 -9.62 38.69
C PRO A 122 0.53 -8.48 37.93
N TRP A 123 -0.52 -8.82 37.18
CA TRP A 123 -1.30 -7.89 36.35
C TRP A 123 -1.82 -6.66 37.09
N ALA A 124 -2.14 -6.78 38.39
CA ALA A 124 -2.65 -5.66 39.18
C ALA A 124 -1.64 -4.51 39.27
N THR A 125 -0.36 -4.81 39.47
CA THR A 125 0.71 -3.79 39.58
C THR A 125 0.97 -3.11 38.23
N PHE A 126 1.05 -3.88 37.15
CA PHE A 126 1.26 -3.35 35.79
C PHE A 126 0.03 -2.62 35.22
N SER A 127 -1.18 -2.94 35.71
CA SER A 127 -2.42 -2.25 35.31
C SER A 127 -2.73 -1.01 36.12
N HIS A 128 -1.97 -0.70 37.18
CA HIS A 128 -2.20 0.49 38.02
C HIS A 128 -2.05 1.78 37.19
N PRO A 129 -2.95 2.77 37.27
CA PRO A 129 -2.96 3.93 36.38
C PRO A 129 -1.61 4.65 36.26
N ASP A 130 -0.91 4.88 37.37
CA ASP A 130 0.38 5.59 37.39
C ASP A 130 1.56 4.77 36.84
N LYS A 131 1.40 3.45 36.76
CA LYS A 131 2.44 2.50 36.31
C LYS A 131 2.24 2.04 34.87
N LYS A 132 0.98 1.90 34.45
CA LYS A 132 0.55 1.35 33.16
C LYS A 132 1.26 2.02 31.99
N LYS A 133 1.75 1.18 31.06
CA LYS A 133 2.31 1.62 29.78
C LYS A 133 1.33 1.31 28.64
N TYR A 134 1.58 1.90 27.48
CA TYR A 134 0.85 1.69 26.24
C TYR A 134 1.85 1.50 25.10
N TYR A 135 1.49 0.82 24.01
CA TYR A 135 2.42 0.53 22.90
C TYR A 135 3.14 1.75 22.31
N TYR A 136 2.54 2.94 22.39
CA TYR A 136 3.11 4.22 21.93
C TYR A 136 3.93 4.99 23.00
N SER A 137 4.00 4.49 24.25
CA SER A 137 4.69 5.16 25.36
C SER A 137 6.20 5.18 25.15
N LEU A 138 6.83 6.35 25.33
CA LEU A 138 8.29 6.44 25.43
C LEU A 138 8.71 6.08 26.85
N VAL A 139 9.36 4.92 27.02
CA VAL A 139 9.85 4.44 28.32
C VAL A 139 11.35 4.72 28.38
N THR A 140 11.76 5.61 29.28
CA THR A 140 13.15 6.10 29.42
C THR A 140 13.88 5.53 30.64
N SER A 141 13.22 4.70 31.43
CA SER A 141 13.75 4.07 32.64
C SER A 141 12.93 2.85 33.05
N ILE A 142 13.58 1.83 33.59
CA ILE A 142 12.91 0.67 34.20
C ILE A 142 12.31 1.07 35.55
N ASP A 143 11.07 0.67 35.81
CA ASP A 143 10.34 0.99 37.05
C ASP A 143 10.65 -0.04 38.16
N PRO A 144 11.24 0.36 39.31
CA PRO A 144 11.66 -0.59 40.34
C PRO A 144 10.52 -1.39 40.97
N ASP A 145 9.30 -0.83 41.06
CA ASP A 145 8.16 -1.52 41.66
C ASP A 145 7.64 -2.62 40.72
N LEU A 146 7.70 -2.38 39.41
CA LEU A 146 7.37 -3.38 38.39
C LEU A 146 8.43 -4.49 38.34
N VAL A 147 9.71 -4.16 38.53
CA VAL A 147 10.78 -5.17 38.68
C VAL A 147 10.55 -6.01 39.93
N ALA A 148 10.29 -5.38 41.08
CA ALA A 148 10.03 -6.08 42.34
C ALA A 148 8.82 -7.03 42.23
N ALA A 149 7.77 -6.62 41.51
CA ALA A 149 6.58 -7.44 41.28
C ALA A 149 6.84 -8.71 40.46
N ILE A 150 7.83 -8.71 39.53
CA ILE A 150 8.16 -9.90 38.73
C ILE A 150 9.22 -10.82 39.37
N GLN A 151 10.02 -10.34 40.34
CA GLN A 151 11.08 -11.16 40.97
C GLN A 151 10.61 -12.54 41.47
N PRO A 152 9.44 -12.72 42.11
CA PRO A 152 8.96 -14.04 42.53
C PRO A 152 8.83 -15.04 41.38
N PHE A 153 8.44 -14.56 40.19
CA PHE A 153 8.24 -15.35 38.97
C PHE A 153 9.56 -15.67 38.23
N LEU A 154 10.69 -15.15 38.73
CA LEU A 154 12.04 -15.45 38.24
C LEU A 154 12.80 -16.41 39.18
N ALA A 155 12.27 -16.71 40.37
CA ALA A 155 12.92 -17.59 41.33
C ALA A 155 13.15 -18.99 40.75
N ASP A 156 12.11 -19.59 40.15
CA ASP A 156 12.15 -20.95 39.59
C ASP A 156 12.65 -21.02 38.13
N VAL A 157 13.24 -19.94 37.62
CA VAL A 157 13.94 -19.95 36.32
C VAL A 157 15.28 -20.67 36.46
N SER A 158 15.41 -21.78 35.72
CA SER A 158 16.63 -22.60 35.58
C SER A 158 17.37 -22.90 36.90
N PRO A 159 16.69 -23.48 37.92
CA PRO A 159 17.27 -23.74 39.24
C PRO A 159 18.36 -24.81 39.22
N ASP A 160 18.42 -25.62 38.17
CA ASP A 160 19.40 -26.65 37.85
C ASP A 160 20.71 -26.11 37.24
N LYS A 161 20.70 -24.89 36.69
CA LYS A 161 21.83 -24.33 35.94
C LYS A 161 22.86 -23.63 36.84
N PRO A 162 24.14 -23.59 36.43
CA PRO A 162 25.18 -22.75 37.04
C PRO A 162 24.73 -21.29 37.23
N ALA A 163 25.23 -20.62 38.27
CA ALA A 163 24.70 -19.31 38.69
C ALA A 163 24.86 -18.18 37.65
N ASP A 164 25.89 -18.27 36.80
CA ASP A 164 26.14 -17.41 35.66
C ASP A 164 25.16 -17.67 34.51
N VAL A 165 24.96 -18.93 34.11
CA VAL A 165 23.97 -19.34 33.10
C VAL A 165 22.55 -18.98 33.56
N ARG A 166 22.20 -19.31 34.81
CA ARG A 166 20.92 -19.00 35.43
C ARG A 166 20.66 -17.49 35.47
N LYS A 167 21.67 -16.66 35.71
CA LYS A 167 21.56 -15.19 35.65
C LYS A 167 21.22 -14.71 34.23
N VAL A 168 21.81 -15.29 33.18
CA VAL A 168 21.43 -14.98 31.79
C VAL A 168 19.97 -15.35 31.54
N HIS A 169 19.54 -16.53 31.98
CA HIS A 169 18.15 -17.00 31.79
C HIS A 169 17.15 -16.12 32.56
N GLN A 170 17.46 -15.76 33.80
CA GLN A 170 16.66 -14.83 34.62
C GLN A 170 16.60 -13.41 34.03
N ASN A 171 17.68 -12.90 33.45
CA ASN A 171 17.68 -11.61 32.76
C ASN A 171 16.78 -11.63 31.52
N SER A 172 16.89 -12.64 30.66
CA SER A 172 16.04 -12.79 29.47
C SER A 172 14.57 -12.98 29.82
N ALA A 173 14.28 -13.81 30.83
CA ALA A 173 12.94 -14.04 31.37
C ALA A 173 12.34 -12.77 32.00
N GLY A 174 13.11 -12.04 32.80
CA GLY A 174 12.67 -10.81 33.45
C GLY A 174 12.35 -9.70 32.45
N SER A 175 13.21 -9.54 31.44
CA SER A 175 13.01 -8.57 30.35
C SER A 175 11.75 -8.89 29.52
N PHE A 176 11.55 -10.18 29.21
CA PHE A 176 10.32 -10.64 28.54
C PHE A 176 9.08 -10.40 29.41
N LEU A 177 9.07 -10.81 30.69
CA LEU A 177 7.92 -10.59 31.57
C LEU A 177 7.61 -9.11 31.74
N TYR A 178 8.62 -8.26 31.89
CA TYR A 178 8.44 -6.81 32.01
C TYR A 178 7.74 -6.22 30.78
N MET A 179 8.14 -6.63 29.56
CA MET A 179 7.46 -6.24 28.32
C MET A 179 6.06 -6.85 28.19
N PHE A 180 5.93 -8.16 28.38
CA PHE A 180 4.67 -8.91 28.27
C PHE A 180 3.58 -8.35 29.18
N LEU A 181 3.94 -7.93 30.40
CA LEU A 181 3.02 -7.33 31.37
C LEU A 181 2.79 -5.84 31.13
N SER A 182 3.74 -5.12 30.53
CA SER A 182 3.59 -3.69 30.16
C SER A 182 2.78 -3.47 28.87
N LEU A 183 2.80 -4.44 27.95
CA LEU A 183 2.10 -4.40 26.66
C LEU A 183 0.80 -5.22 26.66
N GLY A 184 0.79 -6.35 27.37
CA GLY A 184 -0.30 -7.32 27.35
C GLY A 184 -1.49 -7.00 28.26
N SER A 185 -2.30 -8.02 28.51
CA SER A 185 -3.42 -7.99 29.47
C SER A 185 -3.69 -9.39 29.99
N LYS A 186 -4.41 -9.54 31.11
CA LYS A 186 -4.81 -10.87 31.61
C LYS A 186 -5.64 -11.69 30.60
N SER A 187 -6.27 -11.04 29.61
CA SER A 187 -6.95 -11.68 28.48
C SER A 187 -6.04 -12.16 27.33
N PHE A 188 -4.72 -12.00 27.41
CA PHE A 188 -3.78 -12.42 26.36
C PHE A 188 -3.89 -13.94 26.08
N PRO A 189 -3.80 -14.38 24.81
CA PRO A 189 -3.87 -15.81 24.47
C PRO A 189 -2.65 -16.59 24.95
N GLY A 190 -2.84 -17.87 25.27
CA GLY A 190 -1.72 -18.78 25.52
C GLY A 190 -0.82 -18.90 24.29
N CYS A 191 0.49 -18.94 24.50
CA CYS A 191 1.47 -18.86 23.41
C CYS A 191 2.83 -19.45 23.81
N GLN A 192 3.55 -19.96 22.81
CA GLN A 192 4.94 -20.40 22.92
C GLN A 192 5.81 -19.58 21.96
N TYR A 193 6.94 -19.12 22.49
CA TYR A 193 7.96 -18.32 21.81
C TYR A 193 9.24 -19.15 21.74
N THR A 194 9.50 -19.76 20.58
CA THR A 194 10.68 -20.61 20.39
C THR A 194 11.71 -19.85 19.56
N LEU A 195 12.90 -19.60 20.12
CA LEU A 195 13.94 -18.80 19.47
C LEU A 195 15.20 -19.63 19.20
N ARG A 196 15.70 -19.53 17.96
CA ARG A 196 17.02 -20.02 17.54
C ARG A 196 17.84 -18.84 16.99
N SER A 197 19.17 -18.93 16.92
CA SER A 197 19.97 -17.88 16.28
C SER A 197 21.27 -18.37 15.63
N THR A 198 21.57 -17.83 14.45
CA THR A 198 22.85 -18.02 13.76
C THR A 198 23.95 -17.08 14.27
N ILE A 199 23.63 -16.21 15.24
CA ILE A 199 24.54 -15.20 15.82
C ILE A 199 25.37 -15.77 16.98
N PRO A 200 26.71 -15.64 16.95
CA PRO A 200 27.60 -15.99 18.07
C PRO A 200 27.23 -15.29 19.39
N ILE A 201 26.73 -16.08 20.33
CA ILE A 201 26.31 -15.62 21.66
C ILE A 201 27.53 -15.08 22.44
N GLY A 202 27.40 -13.87 22.99
CA GLY A 202 28.44 -13.25 23.82
C GLY A 202 29.61 -12.61 23.04
N ALA A 203 29.71 -12.78 21.72
CA ALA A 203 30.83 -12.25 20.91
C ALA A 203 30.86 -10.71 20.77
N GLY A 204 29.76 -10.03 21.15
CA GLY A 204 29.57 -8.57 21.03
C GLY A 204 28.65 -8.13 19.88
N LEU A 205 28.06 -9.08 19.17
CA LEU A 205 27.32 -8.89 17.91
C LEU A 205 25.85 -8.45 18.08
N GLY A 206 25.43 -8.03 19.29
CA GLY A 206 24.07 -7.56 19.56
C GLY A 206 23.02 -8.65 19.82
N SER A 207 23.43 -9.88 20.16
CA SER A 207 22.51 -11.03 20.31
C SER A 207 21.44 -10.89 21.42
N SER A 208 21.53 -9.90 22.31
CA SER A 208 20.45 -9.56 23.25
C SER A 208 19.43 -8.61 22.61
N ALA A 209 19.89 -7.66 21.80
CA ALA A 209 19.05 -6.77 21.02
C ALA A 209 18.26 -7.50 19.91
N THR A 210 18.79 -8.54 19.29
CA THR A 210 18.02 -9.34 18.31
C THR A 210 16.86 -10.08 18.97
N ILE A 211 17.09 -10.66 20.15
CA ILE A 211 16.03 -11.25 20.98
C ILE A 211 15.00 -10.17 21.38
N ALA A 212 15.47 -8.98 21.77
CA ALA A 212 14.63 -7.83 22.11
C ALA A 212 13.70 -7.41 20.95
N VAL A 213 14.24 -7.29 19.74
CA VAL A 213 13.52 -6.90 18.53
C VAL A 213 12.50 -7.96 18.14
N CYS A 214 12.90 -9.24 18.10
CA CYS A 214 11.98 -10.33 17.79
C CYS A 214 10.80 -10.42 18.77
N LEU A 215 11.06 -10.35 20.09
CA LEU A 215 10.01 -10.37 21.11
C LEU A 215 9.13 -9.11 21.04
N SER A 216 9.70 -7.93 20.77
CA SER A 216 8.94 -6.69 20.62
C SER A 216 7.96 -6.76 19.45
N ALA A 217 8.45 -7.13 18.27
CA ALA A 217 7.60 -7.25 17.08
C ALA A 217 6.53 -8.34 17.25
N ALA A 218 6.87 -9.50 17.82
CA ALA A 218 5.90 -10.56 18.08
C ALA A 218 4.75 -10.10 18.99
N LEU A 219 5.06 -9.47 20.13
CA LEU A 219 4.04 -8.97 21.06
C LEU A 219 3.17 -7.87 20.44
N LEU A 220 3.79 -6.92 19.73
CA LEU A 220 3.07 -5.81 19.10
C LEU A 220 2.17 -6.27 17.93
N LEU A 221 2.56 -7.32 17.19
CA LEU A 221 1.72 -8.03 16.20
C LEU A 221 0.53 -8.74 16.86
N GLN A 222 0.76 -9.52 17.92
CA GLN A 222 -0.30 -10.25 18.64
C GLN A 222 -1.34 -9.31 19.28
N LEU A 223 -0.92 -8.09 19.64
CA LEU A 223 -1.80 -7.01 20.09
C LEU A 223 -2.51 -6.26 18.96
N ARG A 224 -2.23 -6.58 17.70
CA ARG A 224 -2.72 -5.89 16.49
C ARG A 224 -2.41 -4.39 16.49
N THR A 225 -1.27 -4.02 17.08
CA THR A 225 -0.73 -2.65 17.08
C THR A 225 0.28 -2.41 15.94
N LEU A 226 0.64 -3.50 15.26
CA LEU A 226 1.36 -3.54 13.99
C LEU A 226 0.45 -4.21 12.95
N SER A 227 0.64 -3.80 11.70
CA SER A 227 0.09 -4.48 10.52
C SER A 227 0.95 -5.71 10.23
N GLY A 228 0.40 -6.72 9.56
CA GLY A 228 1.26 -7.67 8.85
C GLY A 228 1.98 -6.94 7.70
N PRO A 229 3.22 -7.32 7.33
CA PRO A 229 3.89 -6.72 6.18
C PRO A 229 3.06 -6.93 4.91
N HIS A 230 2.88 -5.87 4.12
CA HIS A 230 2.08 -5.88 2.89
C HIS A 230 2.82 -5.14 1.77
N PRO A 231 2.80 -5.61 0.50
CA PRO A 231 3.52 -4.95 -0.60
C PRO A 231 3.15 -3.48 -0.79
N ASP A 232 1.87 -3.15 -0.57
CA ASP A 232 1.33 -1.78 -0.75
C ASP A 232 1.36 -0.94 0.55
N GLN A 233 2.14 -1.33 1.57
CA GLN A 233 2.19 -0.58 2.83
C GLN A 233 2.90 0.78 2.66
N PRO A 234 2.30 1.91 3.10
CA PRO A 234 2.94 3.22 2.99
C PRO A 234 4.29 3.29 3.73
N PRO A 235 5.35 3.88 3.14
CA PRO A 235 6.68 3.92 3.76
C PRO A 235 6.70 4.55 5.16
N ASP A 236 5.87 5.57 5.41
CA ASP A 236 5.80 6.22 6.72
C ASP A 236 5.00 5.40 7.76
N GLU A 237 4.09 4.52 7.32
CA GLU A 237 3.49 3.52 8.21
C GLU A 237 4.54 2.47 8.60
N ALA A 238 5.28 1.93 7.62
CA ALA A 238 6.35 0.97 7.87
C ALA A 238 7.42 1.55 8.81
N ARG A 239 7.88 2.79 8.58
CA ARG A 239 8.80 3.52 9.48
C ARG A 239 8.25 3.65 10.90
N LEU A 240 6.98 4.03 11.07
CA LEU A 240 6.35 4.15 12.38
C LEU A 240 6.23 2.79 13.10
N GLN A 241 6.06 1.70 12.35
CA GLN A 241 6.03 0.34 12.90
C GLN A 241 7.42 -0.14 13.34
N VAL A 242 8.44 0.07 12.50
CA VAL A 242 9.86 -0.14 12.84
C VAL A 242 10.26 0.68 14.07
N GLU A 243 9.82 1.94 14.18
CA GLU A 243 10.10 2.78 15.35
C GLU A 243 9.44 2.24 16.64
N ARG A 244 8.18 1.76 16.57
CA ARG A 244 7.50 1.12 17.70
C ARG A 244 8.23 -0.13 18.19
N ILE A 245 8.73 -0.96 17.26
CA ILE A 245 9.52 -2.14 17.59
C ILE A 245 10.81 -1.71 18.31
N ASN A 246 11.53 -0.72 17.78
CA ASN A 246 12.79 -0.25 18.37
C ASN A 246 12.59 0.32 19.78
N ARG A 247 11.56 1.14 19.99
CA ARG A 247 11.21 1.71 21.31
C ARG A 247 11.00 0.64 22.37
N TRP A 248 10.42 -0.52 22.03
CA TRP A 248 10.23 -1.64 22.96
C TRP A 248 11.47 -2.54 23.08
N ALA A 249 12.24 -2.72 22.01
CA ALA A 249 13.52 -3.41 22.06
C ALA A 249 14.53 -2.67 22.97
N PHE A 250 14.48 -1.33 22.98
CA PHE A 250 15.23 -0.50 23.93
C PHE A 250 14.83 -0.76 25.40
N VAL A 251 13.56 -1.07 25.69
CA VAL A 251 13.10 -1.41 27.06
C VAL A 251 13.69 -2.75 27.53
N TYR A 252 13.75 -3.76 26.66
CA TYR A 252 14.43 -5.03 26.95
C TYR A 252 15.91 -4.80 27.27
N GLU A 253 16.59 -4.03 26.41
CA GLU A 253 18.02 -3.72 26.56
C GLU A 253 18.32 -2.87 27.80
N MET A 254 17.40 -1.98 28.20
CA MET A 254 17.47 -1.27 29.49
C MET A 254 17.34 -2.22 30.68
N PHE A 255 16.51 -3.26 30.59
CA PHE A 255 16.36 -4.24 31.68
C PHE A 255 17.65 -5.07 31.87
N ILE A 256 18.30 -5.50 30.77
CA ILE A 256 19.51 -6.32 30.84
C ILE A 256 20.77 -5.49 31.16
N HIS A 257 20.97 -4.35 30.49
CA HIS A 257 22.23 -3.58 30.55
C HIS A 257 22.13 -2.30 31.38
N GLY A 258 20.95 -1.91 31.85
CA GLY A 258 20.68 -0.73 32.67
C GLY A 258 20.72 0.60 31.91
N ASN A 259 21.80 0.86 31.16
CA ASN A 259 22.03 2.09 30.38
C ASN A 259 22.63 1.76 29.00
N PRO A 260 21.88 1.05 28.13
CA PRO A 260 22.31 0.74 26.76
C PRO A 260 22.48 2.02 25.92
N SER A 261 23.31 1.94 24.89
CA SER A 261 23.51 3.06 23.94
C SER A 261 22.31 3.30 23.02
N GLY A 262 21.49 2.28 22.78
CA GLY A 262 20.46 2.27 21.74
C GLY A 262 20.96 1.81 20.37
N VAL A 263 22.28 1.69 20.15
CA VAL A 263 22.85 1.24 18.87
C VAL A 263 22.37 -0.17 18.53
N ASP A 264 22.58 -1.12 19.43
CA ASP A 264 22.34 -2.55 19.20
C ASP A 264 20.89 -2.81 18.78
N ASN A 265 19.90 -2.27 19.50
CA ASN A 265 18.48 -2.39 19.14
C ASN A 265 18.10 -1.57 17.91
N THR A 266 18.65 -0.37 17.71
CA THR A 266 18.32 0.44 16.52
C THR A 266 18.78 -0.24 15.23
N VAL A 267 20.03 -0.73 15.18
CA VAL A 267 20.57 -1.46 14.03
C VAL A 267 19.83 -2.78 13.82
N SER A 268 19.59 -3.57 14.87
CA SER A 268 18.82 -4.82 14.75
C SER A 268 17.35 -4.61 14.38
N THR A 269 16.78 -3.41 14.58
CA THR A 269 15.40 -3.10 14.15
C THR A 269 15.36 -2.56 12.72
N GLN A 270 16.21 -1.58 12.40
CA GLN A 270 16.19 -0.85 11.14
C GLN A 270 16.94 -1.58 10.01
N GLY A 271 17.96 -2.37 10.34
CA GLY A 271 18.89 -2.95 9.37
C GLY A 271 19.90 -1.92 8.86
N LYS A 272 20.49 -2.24 7.70
CA LYS A 272 21.41 -1.39 6.94
C LYS A 272 22.52 -0.86 7.84
N ALA A 273 22.73 0.45 7.94
CA ALA A 273 23.66 1.02 8.92
C ALA A 273 23.13 2.27 9.62
N VAL A 274 23.76 2.62 10.73
CA VAL A 274 23.46 3.81 11.55
C VAL A 274 24.76 4.49 11.94
N VAL A 275 24.86 5.78 11.63
CA VAL A 275 25.87 6.67 12.21
C VAL A 275 25.38 7.06 13.62
N PHE A 276 26.24 6.88 14.60
CA PHE A 276 25.96 7.16 16.00
C PHE A 276 27.01 8.12 16.57
N GLN A 277 26.57 9.15 17.30
CA GLN A 277 27.45 10.08 18.00
C GLN A 277 26.90 10.47 19.36
N ARG A 278 27.73 10.46 20.41
CA ARG A 278 27.34 10.87 21.78
C ARG A 278 28.26 11.97 22.33
N THR A 279 27.98 13.21 21.94
CA THR A 279 28.71 14.41 22.42
C THR A 279 28.34 14.80 23.86
N ASP A 280 27.12 14.48 24.30
CA ASP A 280 26.61 14.80 25.63
C ASP A 280 25.98 13.55 26.27
N TYR A 281 26.45 13.15 27.44
CA TYR A 281 25.94 11.96 28.14
C TYR A 281 24.60 12.20 28.86
N SER A 282 24.21 13.46 29.10
CA SER A 282 22.92 13.85 29.68
C SER A 282 21.77 13.87 28.67
N LYS A 283 22.07 13.80 27.36
CA LYS A 283 21.10 13.74 26.27
C LYS A 283 21.05 12.34 25.65
N PRO A 284 19.97 12.00 24.93
CA PRO A 284 19.99 10.91 23.96
C PRO A 284 21.14 11.13 22.94
N PRO A 285 21.80 10.07 22.48
CA PRO A 285 22.77 10.15 21.41
C PRO A 285 22.11 10.52 20.07
N VAL A 286 22.89 11.08 19.16
CA VAL A 286 22.47 11.30 17.77
C VAL A 286 22.56 9.96 17.02
N THR A 287 21.46 9.56 16.40
CA THR A 287 21.36 8.39 15.51
C THR A 287 20.88 8.85 14.13
N GLU A 288 21.73 8.68 13.12
CA GLU A 288 21.44 9.02 11.72
C GLU A 288 21.48 7.71 10.90
N PRO A 289 20.33 7.17 10.47
CA PRO A 289 20.28 5.95 9.67
C PRO A 289 20.79 6.18 8.25
N LEU A 290 21.63 5.28 7.78
CA LEU A 290 22.08 5.17 6.40
C LEU A 290 21.21 4.11 5.72
N TRP A 291 20.02 4.52 5.27
CA TRP A 291 19.02 3.62 4.67
C TRP A 291 19.52 2.94 3.39
N ASP A 292 20.34 3.65 2.63
CA ASP A 292 20.86 3.20 1.34
C ASP A 292 22.29 2.61 1.49
N PHE A 293 22.72 2.32 2.72
CA PHE A 293 23.98 1.58 2.97
C PHE A 293 23.89 0.20 2.29
N PRO A 294 24.94 -0.22 1.55
CA PRO A 294 24.92 -1.43 0.75
C PRO A 294 25.03 -2.68 1.60
N GLU A 295 24.85 -3.85 0.97
CA GLU A 295 25.34 -5.09 1.56
C GLU A 295 26.70 -5.50 0.97
N LEU A 296 27.69 -5.66 1.86
CA LEU A 296 29.10 -5.89 1.55
C LEU A 296 29.50 -7.32 1.95
N PRO A 297 30.30 -8.04 1.15
CA PRO A 297 30.76 -9.39 1.48
C PRO A 297 31.76 -9.36 2.64
N LEU A 298 31.41 -10.01 3.76
CA LEU A 298 32.13 -9.90 5.02
C LEU A 298 32.50 -11.28 5.60
N LEU A 299 33.78 -11.51 5.81
CA LEU A 299 34.23 -12.62 6.66
C LEU A 299 34.34 -12.12 8.10
N LEU A 300 33.50 -12.66 8.99
CA LEU A 300 33.54 -12.41 10.43
C LEU A 300 34.31 -13.55 11.11
N VAL A 301 35.31 -13.21 11.93
CA VAL A 301 36.14 -14.22 12.62
C VAL A 301 36.16 -13.94 14.12
N ASP A 302 35.63 -14.86 14.91
CA ASP A 302 35.76 -14.86 16.36
C ASP A 302 37.09 -15.51 16.78
N THR A 303 37.94 -14.75 17.46
CA THR A 303 39.24 -15.23 17.98
C THR A 303 39.14 -16.19 19.17
N LYS A 304 37.92 -16.45 19.67
CA LYS A 304 37.63 -17.20 20.91
C LYS A 304 38.38 -16.69 22.14
N THR A 305 38.91 -15.47 22.05
CA THR A 305 39.66 -14.79 23.11
C THR A 305 38.69 -14.00 23.97
N ALA A 306 38.51 -14.41 25.23
CA ALA A 306 37.69 -13.69 26.19
C ALA A 306 38.22 -12.25 26.40
N LYS A 307 37.31 -11.26 26.36
CA LYS A 307 37.61 -9.84 26.51
C LYS A 307 36.71 -9.15 27.52
N SER A 308 37.16 -8.02 28.06
CA SER A 308 36.35 -7.16 28.93
C SER A 308 36.22 -5.77 28.31
N THR A 309 35.03 -5.47 27.76
CA THR A 309 34.71 -4.15 27.18
C THR A 309 34.98 -3.01 28.17
N ALA A 310 34.63 -3.20 29.44
CA ALA A 310 34.88 -2.21 30.48
C ALA A 310 36.39 -2.00 30.74
N HIS A 311 37.22 -3.04 30.63
CA HIS A 311 38.67 -2.91 30.77
C HIS A 311 39.28 -2.11 29.61
N GLU A 312 38.96 -2.47 28.36
CA GLU A 312 39.51 -1.80 27.18
C GLU A 312 39.09 -0.33 27.10
N VAL A 313 37.82 0.00 27.40
CA VAL A 313 37.34 1.39 27.45
C VAL A 313 38.04 2.18 28.57
N ALA A 314 38.21 1.61 29.77
CA ALA A 314 38.93 2.26 30.86
C ALA A 314 40.43 2.46 30.56
N LYS A 315 41.03 1.53 29.81
CA LYS A 315 42.42 1.55 29.34
C LYS A 315 42.63 2.67 28.31
N VAL A 316 41.74 2.84 27.32
CA VAL A 316 41.78 3.99 26.39
C VAL A 316 41.55 5.31 27.13
N GLY A 317 40.57 5.38 28.04
CA GLY A 317 40.34 6.56 28.87
C GLY A 317 41.58 6.97 29.67
N LYS A 318 42.22 6.02 30.36
CA LYS A 318 43.46 6.27 31.11
C LYS A 318 44.62 6.70 30.19
N LEU A 319 44.76 6.10 29.01
CA LEU A 319 45.79 6.47 28.03
C LEU A 319 45.56 7.91 27.54
N ARG A 320 44.30 8.27 27.24
CA ARG A 320 43.89 9.63 26.88
C ARG A 320 44.20 10.64 27.98
N ASP A 321 43.86 10.34 29.22
CA ASP A 321 44.07 11.26 30.34
C ASP A 321 45.57 11.42 30.67
N THR A 322 46.40 10.42 30.34
CA THR A 322 47.86 10.47 30.47
C THR A 322 48.53 11.22 29.31
N HIS A 323 48.01 11.11 28.08
CA HIS A 323 48.61 11.67 26.85
C HIS A 323 47.58 12.41 25.97
N PRO A 324 46.88 13.45 26.48
CA PRO A 324 45.65 13.96 25.88
C PRO A 324 45.81 14.54 24.48
N LYS A 325 46.96 15.17 24.16
CA LYS A 325 47.20 15.70 22.80
C LYS A 325 47.44 14.58 21.77
N LEU A 326 48.17 13.53 22.16
CA LEU A 326 48.50 12.41 21.28
C LEU A 326 47.25 11.56 21.03
N VAL A 327 46.59 11.13 22.10
CA VAL A 327 45.39 10.29 22.00
C VAL A 327 44.22 11.07 21.42
N GLY A 328 44.06 12.36 21.75
CA GLY A 328 43.11 13.25 21.07
C GLY A 328 43.31 13.25 19.55
N SER A 329 44.57 13.40 19.09
CA SER A 329 44.89 13.34 17.65
C SER A 329 44.58 11.98 17.01
N ILE A 330 44.73 10.87 17.74
CA ILE A 330 44.34 9.52 17.26
C ILE A 330 42.82 9.40 17.17
N LEU A 331 42.08 9.91 18.17
CA LEU A 331 40.62 9.90 18.18
C LEU A 331 40.04 10.83 17.09
N ASP A 332 40.66 11.99 16.86
CA ASP A 332 40.36 12.90 15.73
C ASP A 332 40.67 12.25 14.37
N ALA A 333 41.65 11.35 14.29
CA ALA A 333 41.93 10.58 13.09
C ALA A 333 40.89 9.46 12.86
N ILE A 334 40.44 8.76 13.91
CA ILE A 334 39.35 7.77 13.81
C ILE A 334 38.03 8.45 13.46
N ASP A 335 37.75 9.64 14.00
CA ASP A 335 36.59 10.48 13.66
C ASP A 335 36.62 10.82 12.15
N LYS A 336 37.74 11.36 11.65
CA LYS A 336 37.93 11.64 10.21
C LYS A 336 37.88 10.40 9.33
N VAL A 337 38.32 9.24 9.80
CA VAL A 337 38.18 7.96 9.08
C VAL A 337 36.72 7.52 9.07
N THR A 338 35.97 7.78 10.12
CA THR A 338 34.51 7.51 10.18
C THR A 338 33.75 8.46 9.26
N ASP A 339 34.06 9.76 9.25
CA ASP A 339 33.51 10.73 8.30
C ASP A 339 33.88 10.36 6.87
N SER A 340 35.16 10.03 6.61
CA SER A 340 35.61 9.57 5.29
C SER A 340 34.91 8.28 4.86
N ALA A 341 34.55 7.39 5.79
CA ALA A 341 33.79 6.17 5.48
C ALA A 341 32.29 6.43 5.31
N LYS A 342 31.69 7.35 6.07
CA LYS A 342 30.30 7.80 5.87
C LYS A 342 30.16 8.46 4.50
N GLU A 343 31.11 9.31 4.15
CA GLU A 343 31.24 9.88 2.80
C GLU A 343 31.46 8.77 1.77
N ILE A 344 32.43 7.87 1.96
CA ILE A 344 32.72 6.75 1.03
C ILE A 344 31.58 5.70 1.02
N ILE A 345 30.41 6.01 1.59
CA ILE A 345 29.17 5.23 1.49
C ILE A 345 27.93 6.15 1.12
N ASN A 346 28.06 7.29 0.38
CA ASN A 346 26.96 8.14 -0.25
C ASN A 346 27.49 9.29 -1.25
N ASP A 347 27.30 9.51 -2.63
CA ASP A 347 28.23 9.90 -3.87
C ASP A 347 28.17 9.01 -5.09
N ASP A 348 27.80 9.49 -6.24
CA ASP A 348 27.87 8.88 -7.57
C ASP A 348 29.21 8.12 -7.96
N ASP A 349 30.19 7.92 -7.03
CA ASP A 349 31.56 7.38 -7.00
C ASP A 349 32.00 6.10 -6.12
N PHE A 350 31.25 5.42 -5.20
CA PHE A 350 31.65 4.12 -4.52
C PHE A 350 30.59 2.98 -4.61
N ASP A 351 30.96 1.69 -4.42
CA ASP A 351 30.09 0.48 -4.45
C ASP A 351 30.75 -0.80 -3.84
N THR A 352 30.25 -2.01 -4.16
CA THR A 352 30.66 -3.35 -3.71
C THR A 352 31.06 -4.41 -4.77
N GLU A 353 31.17 -4.11 -6.09
CA GLU A 353 31.84 -5.03 -7.09
C GLU A 353 32.97 -4.47 -8.02
N ASP A 354 34.04 -3.86 -7.51
CA ASP A 354 35.30 -3.71 -8.30
C ASP A 354 36.48 -3.71 -7.32
N GLU A 355 37.72 -3.54 -7.76
CA GLU A 355 38.77 -3.39 -6.77
C GLU A 355 38.79 -1.99 -6.13
N GLU A 356 38.59 -0.92 -6.90
CA GLU A 356 38.98 0.42 -6.50
C GLU A 356 38.17 1.01 -5.34
N CYS A 357 36.83 0.96 -5.37
CA CYS A 357 36.09 1.64 -4.31
C CYS A 357 36.05 0.84 -3.00
N LEU A 358 35.85 -0.48 -3.05
CA LEU A 358 36.05 -1.38 -1.89
C LEU A 358 37.45 -1.20 -1.30
N ARG A 359 38.50 -1.04 -2.13
CA ARG A 359 39.85 -0.69 -1.67
C ARG A 359 39.88 0.60 -0.86
N ARG A 360 39.09 1.63 -1.20
CA ARG A 360 39.01 2.87 -0.39
C ARG A 360 38.43 2.60 1.01
N VAL A 361 37.35 1.83 1.16
CA VAL A 361 36.82 1.43 2.49
C VAL A 361 37.78 0.49 3.20
N GLY A 362 38.35 -0.50 2.50
CA GLY A 362 39.30 -1.45 3.05
C GLY A 362 40.58 -0.79 3.56
N GLU A 363 41.10 0.22 2.85
CA GLU A 363 42.21 1.05 3.32
C GLU A 363 41.81 1.88 4.54
N LEU A 364 40.61 2.45 4.59
CA LEU A 364 40.09 3.05 5.83
C LEU A 364 39.96 2.03 6.97
N MET A 365 39.58 0.77 6.69
CA MET A 365 39.51 -0.29 7.70
C MET A 365 40.90 -0.62 8.25
N THR A 366 41.91 -0.77 7.39
CA THR A 366 43.31 -0.97 7.77
C THR A 366 43.88 0.24 8.53
N ILE A 367 43.56 1.46 8.12
CA ILE A 367 43.95 2.70 8.82
C ILE A 367 43.30 2.76 10.21
N ASN A 368 41.98 2.55 10.32
CA ASN A 368 41.29 2.49 11.62
C ASN A 368 41.91 1.40 12.51
N HIS A 369 42.20 0.23 11.96
CA HIS A 369 42.87 -0.83 12.71
C HIS A 369 44.24 -0.41 13.25
N GLY A 370 45.08 0.26 12.45
CA GLY A 370 46.35 0.82 12.90
C GLY A 370 46.20 1.90 13.99
N LEU A 371 45.13 2.71 13.93
CA LEU A 371 44.78 3.67 14.98
C LEU A 371 44.31 2.97 16.26
N LEU A 372 43.53 1.89 16.16
CA LEU A 372 43.08 1.06 17.29
C LEU A 372 44.24 0.28 17.93
N VAL A 373 45.19 -0.22 17.14
CA VAL A 373 46.49 -0.74 17.62
C VAL A 373 47.26 0.35 18.37
N SER A 374 47.24 1.59 17.89
CA SER A 374 47.89 2.75 18.54
C SER A 374 47.19 3.20 19.84
N LEU A 375 45.89 2.94 19.99
CA LEU A 375 45.17 3.04 21.27
C LEU A 375 45.45 1.84 22.21
N GLY A 376 46.19 0.83 21.74
CA GLY A 376 46.56 -0.36 22.50
C GLY A 376 45.44 -1.41 22.63
N VAL A 377 44.34 -1.29 21.89
CA VAL A 377 43.15 -2.16 22.04
C VAL A 377 43.13 -3.37 21.09
N SER A 378 44.19 -3.63 20.33
CA SER A 378 44.31 -4.89 19.59
C SER A 378 44.85 -6.04 20.47
N HIS A 379 44.95 -7.24 19.91
CA HIS A 379 45.40 -8.46 20.57
C HIS A 379 46.16 -9.35 19.56
N PRO A 380 47.18 -10.14 19.94
CA PRO A 380 47.94 -10.95 18.99
C PRO A 380 47.10 -11.89 18.11
N ARG A 381 45.98 -12.46 18.62
CA ARG A 381 45.05 -13.25 17.79
C ARG A 381 44.21 -12.42 16.80
N LEU A 382 44.03 -11.12 17.01
CA LEU A 382 43.41 -10.22 16.03
C LEU A 382 44.42 -9.83 14.93
N GLU A 383 45.66 -9.51 15.31
CA GLU A 383 46.75 -9.28 14.34
C GLU A 383 47.02 -10.53 13.50
N ARG A 384 46.91 -11.73 14.08
CA ARG A 384 47.11 -13.01 13.37
C ARG A 384 46.03 -13.28 12.33
N VAL A 385 44.74 -13.05 12.63
CA VAL A 385 43.69 -13.16 11.59
C VAL A 385 43.93 -12.17 10.46
N ARG A 386 44.35 -10.94 10.79
CA ARG A 386 44.76 -9.97 9.78
C ARG A 386 45.96 -10.46 8.95
N GLU A 387 47.02 -10.96 9.59
CA GLU A 387 48.21 -11.48 8.92
C GLU A 387 47.87 -12.59 7.90
N LEU A 388 46.99 -13.53 8.27
CA LEU A 388 46.54 -14.60 7.38
C LEU A 388 45.75 -14.08 6.16
N VAL A 389 44.84 -13.12 6.38
CA VAL A 389 44.08 -12.48 5.30
C VAL A 389 44.96 -11.62 4.38
N ASP A 390 45.88 -10.84 4.96
CA ASP A 390 46.84 -10.00 4.25
C ASP A 390 47.81 -10.89 3.43
N HIS A 391 48.21 -12.07 3.94
CA HIS A 391 49.09 -13.04 3.26
C HIS A 391 48.45 -13.68 2.02
N GLU A 392 47.25 -14.25 2.14
CA GLU A 392 46.55 -14.82 0.98
C GLU A 392 45.98 -13.73 0.06
N GLY A 393 45.96 -12.47 0.50
CA GLY A 393 45.43 -11.33 -0.25
C GLY A 393 43.92 -11.46 -0.48
N ILE A 394 43.17 -11.74 0.59
CA ILE A 394 41.73 -12.09 0.55
C ILE A 394 40.82 -10.87 0.83
N GLY A 395 41.31 -9.87 1.56
CA GLY A 395 40.45 -8.78 2.03
C GLY A 395 41.21 -7.66 2.74
N TRP A 396 40.47 -6.88 3.54
CA TRP A 396 41.00 -5.89 4.47
C TRP A 396 40.40 -6.13 5.87
N THR A 397 41.27 -6.43 6.84
CA THR A 397 40.87 -6.90 8.17
C THR A 397 41.03 -5.82 9.24
N LYS A 398 40.03 -5.70 10.12
CA LYS A 398 40.11 -4.93 11.37
C LYS A 398 39.39 -5.61 12.52
N LEU A 399 39.77 -5.29 13.75
CA LEU A 399 38.95 -5.66 14.92
C LEU A 399 37.58 -4.98 14.91
N THR A 400 36.58 -5.53 15.60
CA THR A 400 35.29 -4.86 15.81
C THR A 400 34.87 -4.82 17.29
N GLY A 401 34.13 -3.78 17.66
CA GLY A 401 33.77 -3.48 19.03
C GLY A 401 35.01 -3.19 19.91
N ALA A 402 34.98 -3.65 21.15
CA ALA A 402 35.92 -3.22 22.18
C ALA A 402 37.41 -3.59 21.97
N GLY A 403 37.75 -4.46 21.01
CA GLY A 403 39.10 -5.01 20.90
C GLY A 403 39.48 -5.95 22.07
N GLY A 404 40.77 -6.17 22.29
CA GLY A 404 41.32 -7.08 23.31
C GLY A 404 41.05 -8.59 23.07
N GLY A 405 40.38 -8.94 21.97
CA GLY A 405 39.86 -10.27 21.67
C GLY A 405 38.49 -10.23 21.00
N GLY A 406 37.72 -11.32 21.07
CA GLY A 406 36.47 -11.52 20.32
C GLY A 406 36.68 -11.37 18.81
N CYS A 407 35.76 -10.69 18.10
CA CYS A 407 35.75 -10.70 16.64
C CYS A 407 36.65 -9.67 15.92
N SER A 408 37.21 -10.10 14.79
CA SER A 408 37.58 -9.22 13.66
C SER A 408 36.55 -9.33 12.54
N ILE A 409 36.47 -8.28 11.72
CA ILE A 409 35.73 -8.23 10.46
C ILE A 409 36.70 -8.03 9.31
N THR A 410 36.47 -8.74 8.23
CA THR A 410 37.25 -8.69 7.00
C THR A 410 36.31 -8.36 5.85
N LEU A 411 36.49 -7.19 5.23
CA LEU A 411 35.86 -6.89 3.96
C LEU A 411 36.56 -7.72 2.88
N LEU A 412 35.83 -8.60 2.20
CA LEU A 412 36.38 -9.47 1.16
C LEU A 412 36.69 -8.67 -0.12
N ARG A 413 37.61 -9.19 -0.94
CA ARG A 413 37.99 -8.62 -2.23
C ARG A 413 37.17 -9.16 -3.41
N PRO A 414 37.21 -8.45 -4.54
CA PRO A 414 37.08 -9.00 -5.88
C PRO A 414 37.52 -10.45 -6.07
N GLY A 415 36.57 -11.27 -6.55
CA GLY A 415 36.86 -12.52 -7.26
C GLY A 415 37.84 -13.46 -6.56
N VAL A 416 37.87 -13.45 -5.22
CA VAL A 416 38.80 -14.27 -4.44
C VAL A 416 38.55 -15.73 -4.78
N SER A 417 39.55 -16.40 -5.36
CA SER A 417 39.40 -17.80 -5.77
C SER A 417 39.06 -18.66 -4.55
N ARG A 418 38.12 -19.60 -4.73
CA ARG A 418 37.67 -20.48 -3.63
C ARG A 418 38.85 -21.22 -2.97
N GLU A 419 39.86 -21.61 -3.75
CA GLU A 419 41.13 -22.17 -3.26
C GLU A 419 41.87 -21.31 -2.22
N LYS A 420 41.78 -19.97 -2.29
CA LYS A 420 42.33 -19.06 -1.28
C LYS A 420 41.50 -19.09 0.00
N LEU A 421 40.17 -19.03 -0.15
CA LEU A 421 39.24 -19.12 0.98
C LEU A 421 39.44 -20.46 1.71
N ASP A 422 39.42 -21.59 0.99
CA ASP A 422 39.62 -22.92 1.55
C ASP A 422 40.96 -23.06 2.33
N ARG A 423 42.03 -22.37 1.89
CA ARG A 423 43.31 -22.32 2.63
C ARG A 423 43.25 -21.46 3.89
N LEU A 424 42.68 -20.25 3.80
CA LEU A 424 42.47 -19.40 4.97
C LEU A 424 41.57 -20.10 5.98
N GLU A 425 40.52 -20.76 5.50
CA GLU A 425 39.58 -21.55 6.30
C GLU A 425 40.30 -22.65 7.08
N GLN A 426 41.12 -23.47 6.42
CA GLN A 426 41.91 -24.50 7.10
C GLN A 426 42.85 -23.90 8.14
N GLN A 427 43.53 -22.79 7.83
CA GLN A 427 44.43 -22.09 8.76
C GLN A 427 43.67 -21.50 9.97
N LEU A 428 42.45 -20.99 9.77
CA LEU A 428 41.60 -20.48 10.84
C LEU A 428 41.09 -21.61 11.74
N ASP A 429 40.70 -22.75 11.16
CA ASP A 429 40.23 -23.90 11.91
C ASP A 429 41.39 -24.57 12.68
N ASP A 430 42.57 -24.71 12.06
CA ASP A 430 43.81 -25.25 12.67
C ASP A 430 44.27 -24.42 13.88
N GLU A 431 44.14 -23.10 13.83
CA GLU A 431 44.46 -22.18 14.94
C GLU A 431 43.28 -21.92 15.91
N GLY A 432 42.15 -22.63 15.75
CA GLY A 432 41.01 -22.59 16.67
C GLY A 432 40.26 -21.26 16.68
N TYR A 433 40.16 -20.58 15.55
CA TYR A 433 39.21 -19.48 15.33
C TYR A 433 37.81 -20.05 15.05
N GLN A 434 36.77 -19.21 15.04
CA GLN A 434 35.49 -19.57 14.42
C GLN A 434 35.11 -18.52 13.38
N LYS A 435 34.85 -18.98 12.16
CA LYS A 435 34.53 -18.17 10.98
C LYS A 435 33.03 -18.14 10.69
N PHE A 436 32.58 -17.05 10.10
CA PHE A 436 31.24 -16.87 9.54
C PHE A 436 31.38 -16.04 8.27
N GLU A 437 31.06 -16.62 7.12
CA GLU A 437 30.77 -15.83 5.92
C GLU A 437 29.41 -15.16 6.14
N THR A 438 29.33 -13.85 5.96
CA THR A 438 28.15 -13.03 6.28
C THR A 438 28.13 -11.77 5.42
N THR A 439 26.99 -11.10 5.36
CA THR A 439 26.85 -9.81 4.67
C THR A 439 26.80 -8.70 5.68
N LEU A 440 27.63 -7.67 5.51
CA LEU A 440 27.57 -6.44 6.30
C LEU A 440 26.56 -5.48 5.69
N GLY A 441 25.68 -4.90 6.50
CA GLY A 441 24.77 -3.84 6.07
C GLY A 441 23.39 -4.30 5.63
N GLY A 442 22.89 -5.46 6.08
CA GLY A 442 21.63 -6.01 5.57
C GLY A 442 20.34 -5.68 6.33
N ASP A 443 19.21 -6.08 5.74
CA ASP A 443 17.84 -5.77 6.19
C ASP A 443 17.51 -6.10 7.67
N GLY A 444 16.70 -5.22 8.27
CA GLY A 444 16.33 -5.19 9.69
C GLY A 444 15.31 -6.24 10.13
N VAL A 445 14.33 -5.84 10.94
CA VAL A 445 13.30 -6.77 11.45
C VAL A 445 12.40 -7.31 10.33
N GLY A 446 12.28 -8.63 10.24
CA GLY A 446 11.46 -9.33 9.24
C GLY A 446 10.38 -10.20 9.88
N VAL A 447 9.26 -10.42 9.17
CA VAL A 447 8.10 -11.18 9.66
C VAL A 447 7.57 -12.10 8.56
N LEU A 448 7.41 -13.39 8.86
CA LEU A 448 6.79 -14.40 8.00
C LEU A 448 5.42 -14.79 8.57
N TRP A 449 4.34 -14.41 7.89
CA TRP A 449 2.96 -14.56 8.36
C TRP A 449 2.03 -15.03 7.23
N PRO A 450 1.44 -16.24 7.30
CA PRO A 450 1.73 -17.33 8.24
C PRO A 450 3.12 -17.96 7.98
N ALA A 451 3.64 -18.72 8.95
CA ALA A 451 4.90 -19.45 8.82
C ALA A 451 4.72 -20.73 7.98
N VAL A 452 4.98 -20.66 6.68
CA VAL A 452 4.70 -21.74 5.70
C VAL A 452 5.83 -21.93 4.69
N LEU A 453 6.24 -23.19 4.50
CA LEU A 453 7.16 -23.66 3.45
C LEU A 453 6.41 -23.86 2.12
N ARG A 454 7.09 -23.57 1.00
CA ARG A 454 6.54 -23.71 -0.37
C ARG A 454 7.55 -24.40 -1.28
N ASN A 455 7.55 -25.74 -1.24
CA ASN A 455 8.64 -26.57 -1.72
C ASN A 455 8.50 -26.96 -3.21
N GLY A 456 8.20 -26.00 -4.09
CA GLY A 456 8.25 -26.17 -5.54
C GLY A 456 7.16 -27.02 -6.20
N MET A 457 6.44 -27.84 -5.43
CA MET A 457 5.48 -28.85 -5.89
C MET A 457 4.01 -28.39 -5.76
N ASP A 458 3.09 -29.19 -6.28
CA ASP A 458 1.64 -28.96 -6.34
C ASP A 458 0.99 -28.64 -4.97
N GLU A 459 1.58 -29.13 -3.87
CA GLU A 459 1.05 -28.99 -2.49
C GLU A 459 0.90 -27.53 -1.99
N ASP A 460 1.54 -26.54 -2.63
CA ASP A 460 1.29 -25.12 -2.29
C ASP A 460 0.18 -24.41 -3.10
N GLU A 461 -0.48 -25.10 -4.05
CA GLU A 461 -1.82 -24.67 -4.53
C GLU A 461 -2.91 -24.89 -3.47
N GLU A 462 -2.74 -25.87 -2.56
CA GLU A 462 -3.59 -26.05 -1.37
C GLU A 462 -3.16 -25.18 -0.16
N GLY A 463 -2.10 -24.36 -0.32
CA GLY A 463 -1.68 -23.34 0.65
C GLY A 463 -0.27 -23.50 1.23
N GLY A 464 0.36 -24.67 1.06
CA GLY A 464 1.73 -24.96 1.48
C GLY A 464 1.87 -25.58 2.86
N MET A 465 3.09 -26.02 3.21
CA MET A 465 3.35 -26.83 4.39
C MET A 465 3.73 -25.96 5.60
N GLU A 466 2.92 -25.94 6.67
CA GLU A 466 3.18 -25.15 7.87
C GLU A 466 4.55 -25.47 8.51
N ILE A 467 5.27 -24.43 8.94
CA ILE A 467 6.48 -24.54 9.77
C ILE A 467 6.00 -24.80 11.21
N ASP A 468 5.75 -26.08 11.50
CA ASP A 468 5.49 -26.52 12.86
C ASP A 468 6.75 -26.45 13.74
N LEU A 469 6.51 -26.56 15.05
CA LEU A 469 7.55 -26.50 16.08
C LEU A 469 8.59 -27.63 15.94
N GLU A 470 8.21 -28.79 15.40
CA GLU A 470 9.09 -29.95 15.27
C GLU A 470 10.11 -29.73 14.15
N LYS A 471 9.68 -29.23 12.97
CA LYS A 471 10.57 -28.80 11.89
C LYS A 471 11.56 -27.73 12.35
N PHE A 472 11.08 -26.70 13.06
CA PHE A 472 11.93 -25.59 13.53
C PHE A 472 12.96 -26.01 14.59
N LEU A 473 12.65 -26.99 15.43
CA LEU A 473 13.61 -27.57 16.38
C LEU A 473 14.58 -28.55 15.70
N ASN A 474 14.14 -29.30 14.69
CA ASN A 474 14.95 -30.30 13.98
C ASN A 474 15.93 -29.70 12.95
N ALA A 475 15.97 -28.38 12.76
CA ALA A 475 17.03 -27.70 12.01
C ALA A 475 18.39 -27.87 12.68
N GLN A 476 19.25 -28.69 12.05
CA GLN A 476 20.51 -29.20 12.63
C GLN A 476 21.66 -28.17 12.62
N ASP A 477 21.68 -27.31 11.60
CA ASP A 477 22.73 -26.32 11.31
C ASP A 477 22.12 -24.93 11.03
N ASN A 478 22.97 -23.89 10.97
CA ASN A 478 22.55 -22.52 10.63
C ASN A 478 21.85 -22.50 9.26
N ASP A 479 22.49 -23.12 8.27
CA ASP A 479 22.03 -23.35 6.91
C ASP A 479 20.64 -24.02 6.89
N GLY A 480 20.34 -24.91 7.82
CA GLY A 480 19.06 -25.61 7.96
C GLY A 480 17.96 -24.72 8.50
N LEU A 481 18.31 -23.83 9.43
CA LEU A 481 17.43 -22.77 9.94
C LEU A 481 17.11 -21.73 8.86
N GLU A 482 18.11 -21.37 8.06
CA GLU A 482 17.94 -20.50 6.90
C GLU A 482 17.12 -21.22 5.81
N ARG A 483 17.42 -22.50 5.50
CA ARG A 483 16.63 -23.35 4.58
C ARG A 483 15.14 -23.48 4.94
N LEU A 484 14.74 -23.35 6.21
CA LEU A 484 13.33 -23.27 6.60
C LEU A 484 12.61 -21.97 6.18
N THR A 485 13.34 -21.03 5.56
CA THR A 485 12.78 -19.84 4.90
C THR A 485 12.94 -19.88 3.37
N ILE A 486 13.63 -20.89 2.82
CA ILE A 486 14.08 -20.87 1.41
C ILE A 486 12.97 -21.21 0.40
N GLN A 487 13.02 -20.57 -0.77
CA GLN A 487 11.98 -20.52 -1.81
C GLN A 487 12.59 -20.20 -3.19
N THR A 488 12.05 -20.75 -4.30
CA THR A 488 12.75 -20.85 -5.62
C THR A 488 11.90 -21.09 -6.98
N GLN A 489 12.05 -22.15 -7.86
CA GLN A 489 11.43 -22.60 -9.22
C GLN A 489 12.30 -23.22 -10.43
N ALA A 490 12.24 -22.99 -11.79
CA ALA A 490 13.23 -23.56 -12.84
C ALA A 490 12.98 -23.30 -14.41
N PRO A 491 13.94 -23.51 -15.40
CA PRO A 491 13.69 -23.19 -16.86
C PRO A 491 14.28 -24.02 -18.08
N SER A 492 13.87 -23.66 -19.34
CA SER A 492 14.40 -24.09 -20.68
C SER A 492 14.23 -23.01 -21.83
N ALA A 493 14.19 -23.35 -23.15
CA ALA A 493 14.49 -22.48 -24.33
C ALA A 493 13.31 -21.78 -25.11
N PRO A 494 13.51 -20.76 -26.00
CA PRO A 494 12.50 -19.71 -26.33
C PRO A 494 12.05 -19.59 -27.82
N GLN A 495 10.95 -18.86 -28.12
CA GLN A 495 10.45 -18.65 -29.51
C GLN A 495 10.05 -17.20 -29.92
N THR A 496 9.43 -16.39 -29.06
CA THR A 496 8.96 -15.01 -29.38
C THR A 496 9.93 -13.92 -28.88
N ILE A 497 9.69 -12.63 -29.18
CA ILE A 497 10.44 -11.53 -28.51
C ILE A 497 10.24 -11.56 -26.99
N PHE A 498 9.03 -11.87 -26.54
CA PHE A 498 8.69 -12.10 -25.14
C PHE A 498 9.52 -13.25 -24.54
N ASP A 499 9.52 -14.44 -25.14
CA ASP A 499 10.27 -15.60 -24.63
C ASP A 499 11.79 -15.38 -24.69
N LEU A 500 12.30 -14.80 -25.79
CA LEU A 500 13.70 -14.45 -25.96
C LEU A 500 14.15 -13.41 -24.92
N SER A 501 13.23 -12.59 -24.43
CA SER A 501 13.49 -11.59 -23.40
C SER A 501 13.32 -12.14 -21.99
N ILE A 502 12.37 -13.07 -21.75
CA ILE A 502 12.33 -13.86 -20.52
C ILE A 502 13.61 -14.66 -20.39
N GLN A 503 14.04 -15.36 -21.44
CA GLN A 503 15.28 -16.11 -21.38
C GLN A 503 16.49 -15.19 -21.24
N ARG A 504 16.62 -14.09 -21.99
CA ARG A 504 17.74 -13.15 -21.77
C ARG A 504 17.74 -12.54 -20.37
N TYR A 505 16.58 -12.27 -19.79
CA TYR A 505 16.43 -11.85 -18.39
C TYR A 505 16.95 -12.94 -17.44
N LEU A 506 16.52 -14.21 -17.61
CA LEU A 506 16.99 -15.35 -16.81
C LEU A 506 18.51 -15.59 -16.95
N ASP A 507 18.99 -15.69 -18.19
CA ASP A 507 20.41 -15.87 -18.54
C ASP A 507 21.28 -14.69 -18.05
N SER A 508 20.71 -13.49 -17.89
CA SER A 508 21.41 -12.28 -17.38
C SER A 508 21.44 -12.15 -15.85
N LEU A 509 20.52 -12.80 -15.14
CA LEU A 509 20.44 -12.78 -13.66
C LEU A 509 21.15 -13.99 -13.02
N GLY A 510 21.70 -14.89 -13.84
CA GLY A 510 22.68 -15.90 -13.44
C GLY A 510 22.19 -16.80 -12.29
N PRO A 511 23.06 -17.14 -11.32
CA PRO A 511 22.69 -18.00 -10.21
C PRO A 511 21.57 -17.46 -9.33
N TYR A 512 21.22 -16.17 -9.34
CA TYR A 512 20.37 -15.57 -8.29
C TYR A 512 18.89 -15.57 -8.63
N GLU A 513 18.48 -15.32 -9.88
CA GLU A 513 17.11 -15.63 -10.30
C GLU A 513 16.90 -17.15 -10.38
N LEU A 514 17.97 -17.98 -10.30
CA LEU A 514 17.96 -19.46 -10.17
C LEU A 514 18.06 -19.97 -8.71
N ALA A 515 18.66 -19.23 -7.79
CA ALA A 515 18.57 -19.39 -6.34
C ALA A 515 17.30 -18.70 -5.78
N ARG A 516 16.58 -18.00 -6.67
CA ARG A 516 15.15 -17.75 -6.67
C ARG A 516 14.39 -18.69 -7.64
N GLN A 517 15.03 -19.64 -8.35
CA GLN A 517 14.45 -20.67 -9.26
C GLN A 517 15.02 -22.14 -9.25
N GLN A 518 14.93 -22.87 -8.11
CA GLN A 518 14.78 -24.35 -7.88
C GLN A 518 13.40 -24.92 -7.31
N ALA A 519 12.76 -24.37 -6.24
CA ALA A 519 11.41 -24.62 -5.67
C ALA A 519 10.63 -23.40 -5.02
N LYS A 520 9.85 -22.58 -5.79
CA LYS A 520 8.90 -21.42 -5.53
C LYS A 520 9.15 -20.21 -4.51
N GLY A 521 9.79 -19.05 -4.89
CA GLY A 521 9.79 -17.70 -4.19
C GLY A 521 11.15 -16.93 -3.86
N LEU A 522 11.25 -15.98 -2.88
CA LEU A 522 12.44 -15.06 -2.58
C LEU A 522 12.88 -14.88 -1.09
N SER A 523 11.99 -15.03 -0.08
CA SER A 523 12.21 -14.61 1.34
C SER A 523 13.17 -15.50 2.15
N ALA A 524 14.33 -15.77 1.57
CA ALA A 524 14.84 -17.13 1.44
C ALA A 524 16.35 -17.11 1.29
N LEU A 525 16.76 -16.58 0.14
CA LEU A 525 18.12 -16.20 -0.19
C LEU A 525 18.78 -15.55 1.03
N SER A 526 20.03 -15.90 1.30
CA SER A 526 20.85 -15.20 2.29
C SER A 526 20.94 -13.72 1.96
N GLN A 527 21.28 -12.86 2.92
CA GLN A 527 21.41 -11.41 2.65
C GLN A 527 22.43 -11.11 1.52
N GLN A 528 23.47 -11.93 1.37
CA GLN A 528 24.43 -11.79 0.26
C GLN A 528 23.81 -12.15 -1.11
N GLU A 529 22.89 -13.10 -1.15
CA GLU A 529 22.13 -13.43 -2.35
C GLU A 529 20.93 -12.48 -2.57
N GLN A 530 20.35 -11.91 -1.50
CA GLN A 530 19.31 -10.88 -1.57
C GLN A 530 19.89 -9.56 -2.05
N GLN A 531 21.09 -9.17 -1.64
CA GLN A 531 21.80 -8.04 -2.24
C GLN A 531 22.41 -8.41 -3.61
N GLY A 532 22.83 -9.66 -3.84
CA GLY A 532 23.13 -10.13 -5.20
C GLY A 532 21.94 -9.92 -6.15
N TRP A 533 20.72 -10.18 -5.67
CA TRP A 533 19.47 -9.96 -6.39
C TRP A 533 19.02 -8.49 -6.42
N ILE A 534 19.13 -7.74 -5.31
CA ILE A 534 18.76 -6.32 -5.22
C ILE A 534 19.73 -5.46 -6.00
N ASN A 535 21.04 -5.68 -5.93
CA ASN A 535 22.00 -4.91 -6.69
C ASN A 535 22.04 -5.32 -8.17
N SER A 536 21.82 -6.59 -8.54
CA SER A 536 21.55 -6.90 -9.97
C SER A 536 20.26 -6.25 -10.47
N LEU A 537 19.24 -6.09 -9.61
CA LEU A 537 18.07 -5.26 -9.88
C LEU A 537 18.36 -3.76 -9.94
N LEU A 538 19.22 -3.20 -9.08
CA LEU A 538 19.56 -1.78 -9.08
C LEU A 538 20.45 -1.45 -10.29
N VAL A 539 21.43 -2.30 -10.62
CA VAL A 539 22.26 -2.26 -11.84
C VAL A 539 21.37 -2.31 -13.09
N GLY A 540 20.39 -3.22 -13.10
CA GLY A 540 19.37 -3.30 -14.16
C GLY A 540 18.36 -2.15 -14.15
N SER A 541 18.15 -1.49 -13.00
CA SER A 541 17.15 -0.44 -12.79
C SER A 541 17.58 0.89 -13.41
N PRO A 542 16.69 1.55 -14.18
CA PRO A 542 16.96 2.85 -14.76
C PRO A 542 16.79 4.02 -13.77
N GLU A 543 16.21 3.82 -12.58
CA GLU A 543 15.83 4.93 -11.69
C GLU A 543 17.02 5.48 -10.87
N PRO A 544 17.42 6.75 -11.04
CA PRO A 544 18.51 7.34 -10.26
C PRO A 544 18.06 7.88 -8.89
N ARG A 545 16.91 7.48 -8.34
CA ARG A 545 16.36 8.07 -7.08
C ARG A 545 16.56 7.22 -5.84
N SER A 546 16.50 5.90 -5.95
CA SER A 546 17.20 5.01 -5.00
C SER A 546 18.71 5.27 -5.02
N ARG A 547 19.20 5.87 -6.11
CA ARG A 547 20.60 6.21 -6.24
C ARG A 547 20.97 7.58 -5.65
N ALA A 548 20.40 8.70 -6.10
CA ALA A 548 20.88 10.07 -5.78
C ALA A 548 20.60 10.60 -4.35
N HIS A 549 20.25 9.74 -3.40
CA HIS A 549 20.29 10.04 -1.96
C HIS A 549 21.61 9.58 -1.33
N LEU A 550 22.27 8.64 -2.00
CA LEU A 550 23.69 8.42 -1.91
C LEU A 550 24.37 9.72 -2.41
N GLY A 551 24.72 10.62 -1.47
CA GLY A 551 25.25 12.00 -1.57
C GLY A 551 26.70 12.27 -2.06
N PRO A 552 27.75 12.60 -1.21
CA PRO A 552 29.27 12.75 -1.43
C PRO A 552 30.48 11.66 -1.50
N LYS A 553 30.40 10.29 -1.49
CA LYS A 553 31.06 9.12 -2.24
C LYS A 553 30.36 7.67 -2.11
N SER A 554 29.10 7.35 -2.53
CA SER A 554 28.48 6.04 -3.02
C SER A 554 27.15 5.86 -3.92
N LEU A 555 26.42 6.73 -4.68
CA LEU A 555 25.50 6.30 -5.80
C LEU A 555 26.15 5.35 -6.81
N LYS A 556 27.48 5.29 -6.86
CA LYS A 556 28.11 4.21 -7.60
C LYS A 556 27.72 2.83 -7.03
N GLU A 557 26.97 2.61 -5.92
CA GLU A 557 26.50 1.32 -5.25
C GLU A 557 25.64 0.40 -6.14
N VAL A 558 25.73 0.67 -7.42
CA VAL A 558 24.89 0.25 -8.52
C VAL A 558 25.66 0.33 -9.87
N TRP A 559 26.99 0.43 -9.83
CA TRP A 559 27.85 0.75 -10.98
C TRP A 559 29.19 0.08 -10.93
N LYS A 560 29.75 0.03 -9.72
CA LYS A 560 30.92 -0.79 -9.50
C LYS A 560 30.48 -2.25 -9.28
N PHE A 561 29.30 -2.53 -8.70
CA PHE A 561 28.41 -3.70 -8.80
C PHE A 561 28.19 -4.19 -10.24
N ALA A 562 28.66 -3.41 -11.20
CA ALA A 562 28.91 -3.85 -12.55
C ALA A 562 29.88 -5.06 -12.69
N ASN A 563 30.92 -5.18 -11.84
CA ASN A 563 32.25 -5.60 -12.31
C ASN A 563 33.03 -6.74 -11.56
N GLU A 564 32.51 -7.41 -10.51
CA GLU A 564 33.17 -8.56 -9.81
C GLU A 564 32.40 -9.87 -9.99
N ASN A 565 31.07 -9.83 -9.85
CA ASN A 565 30.18 -10.90 -10.30
C ASN A 565 29.90 -10.78 -11.81
N THR A 566 30.51 -9.77 -12.46
CA THR A 566 30.51 -9.53 -13.92
C THR A 566 29.13 -9.40 -14.54
N LEU A 567 28.25 -8.65 -13.88
CA LEU A 567 26.87 -8.47 -14.30
C LEU A 567 26.77 -7.68 -15.63
N PRO A 568 25.84 -8.06 -16.53
CA PRO A 568 25.69 -7.40 -17.82
C PRO A 568 25.01 -6.03 -17.66
N ILE A 569 25.81 -4.95 -17.66
CA ILE A 569 25.42 -3.54 -17.36
C ILE A 569 24.45 -2.85 -18.36
N ARG A 570 23.55 -3.59 -19.00
CA ARG A 570 22.47 -3.05 -19.84
C ARG A 570 21.14 -3.33 -19.17
N THR A 571 20.38 -2.27 -18.92
CA THR A 571 19.05 -2.28 -18.29
C THR A 571 18.14 -3.36 -18.90
N TRP A 572 17.68 -4.29 -18.08
CA TRP A 572 16.51 -5.13 -18.36
C TRP A 572 15.43 -4.81 -17.32
N ARG A 573 14.16 -4.94 -17.71
CA ARG A 573 13.02 -4.65 -16.83
C ARG A 573 12.83 -5.76 -15.78
N ARG A 574 11.87 -5.58 -14.88
CA ARG A 574 11.15 -6.69 -14.22
C ARG A 574 10.89 -7.83 -15.22
N LYS A 575 10.86 -9.08 -14.74
CA LYS A 575 10.52 -10.28 -15.54
C LYS A 575 9.44 -9.93 -16.56
N PRO A 576 9.78 -9.86 -17.86
CA PRO A 576 8.92 -9.18 -18.81
C PRO A 576 7.55 -9.82 -18.85
N THR A 577 6.52 -8.98 -18.79
CA THR A 577 5.12 -9.31 -19.12
C THR A 577 4.86 -8.98 -20.59
N LEU A 578 3.79 -9.53 -21.21
CA LEU A 578 3.48 -9.16 -22.60
C LEU A 578 3.13 -7.67 -22.73
N SER A 579 2.52 -7.11 -21.68
CA SER A 579 2.21 -5.69 -21.51
C SER A 579 3.41 -4.79 -21.23
N ASP A 580 4.55 -5.29 -20.73
CA ASP A 580 5.78 -4.47 -20.55
C ASP A 580 6.25 -3.83 -21.85
N TRP A 581 6.10 -4.55 -22.97
CA TRP A 581 6.45 -4.07 -24.30
C TRP A 581 5.53 -2.96 -24.80
N GLY A 582 4.38 -2.77 -24.13
CA GLY A 582 3.25 -1.98 -24.57
C GLY A 582 2.46 -2.67 -25.68
N VAL A 583 1.27 -2.15 -25.95
CA VAL A 583 0.58 -2.38 -27.22
C VAL A 583 1.05 -1.36 -28.26
N ASP A 584 0.97 -1.72 -29.54
CA ASP A 584 1.05 -0.74 -30.63
C ASP A 584 -0.24 0.11 -30.72
N SER A 585 -0.27 1.07 -31.64
CA SER A 585 -1.41 1.97 -31.87
C SER A 585 -2.68 1.28 -32.42
N LYS A 586 -2.70 -0.06 -32.47
CA LYS A 586 -3.81 -0.90 -32.92
C LYS A 586 -4.17 -1.97 -31.87
N GLY A 587 -3.61 -1.87 -30.66
CA GLY A 587 -3.86 -2.80 -29.56
C GLY A 587 -3.06 -4.10 -29.61
N LYS A 588 -2.09 -4.25 -30.53
CA LYS A 588 -1.28 -5.49 -30.60
C LYS A 588 -0.10 -5.41 -29.65
N GLU A 589 0.01 -6.38 -28.74
CA GLU A 589 1.14 -6.48 -27.80
C GLU A 589 2.49 -6.62 -28.52
N LEU A 590 3.42 -5.71 -28.22
CA LEU A 590 4.74 -5.64 -28.87
C LEU A 590 5.65 -6.81 -28.45
N GLY A 591 5.38 -7.47 -27.31
CA GLY A 591 6.07 -8.69 -26.89
C GLY A 591 5.76 -9.89 -27.78
N SER A 592 4.60 -9.89 -28.45
CA SER A 592 4.15 -10.95 -29.37
C SER A 592 4.85 -10.90 -30.74
N TYR A 593 5.76 -9.95 -30.97
CA TYR A 593 6.41 -9.74 -32.26
C TYR A 593 7.52 -10.77 -32.49
N THR A 594 7.80 -11.08 -33.76
CA THR A 594 9.03 -11.79 -34.11
C THR A 594 10.22 -10.81 -34.06
N PRO A 595 11.46 -11.26 -33.85
CA PRO A 595 12.61 -10.36 -33.77
C PRO A 595 12.77 -9.42 -34.98
N LEU A 596 12.49 -9.93 -36.19
CA LEU A 596 12.51 -9.15 -37.43
C LEU A 596 11.55 -7.94 -37.39
N GLN A 597 10.35 -8.13 -36.83
CA GLN A 597 9.32 -7.08 -36.75
C GLN A 597 9.65 -6.01 -35.68
N PHE A 598 10.60 -6.29 -34.78
CA PHE A 598 11.01 -5.35 -33.73
C PHE A 598 12.12 -4.40 -34.22
N ASP A 599 13.05 -4.87 -35.04
CA ASP A 599 14.15 -4.02 -35.55
C ASP A 599 13.64 -2.94 -36.54
N GLU A 600 12.67 -3.24 -37.42
CA GLU A 600 12.03 -2.24 -38.30
C GLU A 600 11.40 -1.06 -37.52
N ARG A 601 10.91 -1.32 -36.31
CA ARG A 601 10.33 -0.32 -35.40
C ARG A 601 11.41 0.53 -34.74
N ARG A 602 12.57 -0.06 -34.43
CA ARG A 602 13.71 0.58 -33.77
C ARG A 602 14.42 1.60 -34.67
N GLU A 603 14.53 1.34 -35.97
CA GLU A 603 15.13 2.30 -36.92
C GLU A 603 14.37 3.64 -36.94
N LYS A 604 13.04 3.60 -36.91
CA LYS A 604 12.18 4.79 -36.87
C LYS A 604 12.38 5.63 -35.58
N GLN A 605 12.64 4.98 -34.44
CA GLN A 605 12.94 5.67 -33.17
C GLN A 605 14.28 6.43 -33.22
N VAL A 606 15.30 5.84 -33.84
CA VAL A 606 16.61 6.50 -34.01
C VAL A 606 16.47 7.75 -34.90
N ARG A 607 15.70 7.66 -36.01
CA ARG A 607 15.42 8.81 -36.87
C ARG A 607 14.71 9.94 -36.13
N LEU A 608 13.68 9.63 -35.33
CA LEU A 608 12.96 10.61 -34.51
C LEU A 608 13.90 11.33 -33.53
N THR A 609 14.75 10.59 -32.83
CA THR A 609 15.69 11.13 -31.83
C THR A 609 16.68 12.12 -32.44
N SER A 610 17.17 11.87 -33.66
CA SER A 610 18.06 12.79 -34.39
C SER A 610 17.40 14.15 -34.63
N LEU A 611 16.15 14.14 -35.12
CA LEU A 611 15.39 15.35 -35.43
C LEU A 611 15.06 16.16 -34.16
N GLU A 612 14.81 15.49 -33.03
CA GLU A 612 14.60 16.15 -31.73
C GLU A 612 15.83 16.92 -31.22
N ILE A 613 17.05 16.40 -31.48
CA ILE A 613 18.31 17.06 -31.11
C ILE A 613 18.50 18.33 -31.94
N GLU A 614 18.31 18.25 -33.26
CA GLU A 614 18.40 19.40 -34.16
C GLU A 614 17.37 20.49 -33.80
N SER A 615 16.11 20.10 -33.50
CA SER A 615 15.06 21.04 -33.08
C SER A 615 15.40 21.75 -31.76
N ARG A 616 16.05 21.06 -30.82
CA ARG A 616 16.56 21.67 -29.58
C ARG A 616 17.64 22.71 -29.86
N GLN A 617 18.56 22.45 -30.79
CA GLN A 617 19.59 23.40 -31.21
C GLN A 617 18.97 24.64 -31.88
N PHE A 618 18.01 24.45 -32.79
CA PHE A 618 17.29 25.55 -33.43
C PHE A 618 16.61 26.47 -32.40
N ARG A 619 15.94 25.91 -31.38
CA ARG A 619 15.27 26.72 -30.33
C ARG A 619 16.25 27.51 -29.48
N GLN A 620 17.45 26.97 -29.21
CA GLN A 620 18.52 27.73 -28.56
C GLN A 620 19.00 28.90 -29.44
N LEU A 621 19.14 28.69 -30.75
CA LEU A 621 19.48 29.73 -31.73
C LEU A 621 18.40 30.82 -31.78
N ARG A 622 17.11 30.44 -31.86
CA ARG A 622 15.93 31.33 -31.81
C ARG A 622 15.92 32.17 -30.52
N SER A 623 16.15 31.56 -29.36
CA SER A 623 16.19 32.30 -28.08
C SER A 623 17.38 33.27 -27.99
N ARG A 624 18.55 32.92 -28.55
CA ARG A 624 19.71 33.81 -28.61
C ARG A 624 19.49 34.99 -29.54
N SER A 625 18.88 34.76 -30.70
CA SER A 625 18.44 35.79 -31.65
C SER A 625 17.42 36.75 -31.02
N GLN A 626 16.36 36.24 -30.39
CA GLN A 626 15.36 37.06 -29.68
C GLN A 626 15.96 37.91 -28.55
N LYS A 627 17.03 37.43 -27.90
CA LYS A 627 17.75 38.17 -26.84
C LYS A 627 18.85 39.10 -27.37
N GLY A 628 19.03 39.21 -28.69
CA GLY A 628 20.07 40.02 -29.32
C GLY A 628 21.50 39.58 -28.96
N LEU A 629 21.68 38.31 -28.55
CA LEU A 629 22.96 37.81 -28.07
C LEU A 629 23.93 37.63 -29.24
N LYS A 630 25.21 37.91 -28.99
CA LYS A 630 26.29 37.65 -29.94
C LYS A 630 26.72 36.17 -29.92
N ASP A 631 27.32 35.74 -31.01
CA ASP A 631 28.05 34.47 -31.05
C ASP A 631 29.42 34.60 -30.35
N PRO A 632 29.90 33.59 -29.59
CA PRO A 632 31.14 33.71 -28.81
C PRO A 632 32.38 33.46 -29.67
N VAL A 633 32.22 32.92 -30.88
CA VAL A 633 33.30 32.56 -31.81
C VAL A 633 33.44 33.60 -32.92
N THR A 634 32.33 34.08 -33.50
CA THR A 634 32.37 35.11 -34.56
C THR A 634 32.23 36.54 -34.03
N GLY A 635 31.61 36.74 -32.85
CA GLY A 635 31.32 38.06 -32.30
C GLY A 635 30.17 38.82 -32.99
N GLU A 636 29.55 38.24 -34.02
CA GLU A 636 28.39 38.79 -34.71
C GLU A 636 27.10 38.55 -33.91
N THR A 637 26.03 39.30 -34.18
CA THR A 637 24.73 39.08 -33.53
C THR A 637 24.09 37.81 -34.09
N VAL A 638 23.62 36.90 -33.23
CA VAL A 638 22.90 35.71 -33.67
C VAL A 638 21.60 36.12 -34.35
N ILE A 639 21.38 35.68 -35.58
CA ILE A 639 20.15 35.87 -36.35
C ILE A 639 19.72 34.49 -36.85
N VAL A 640 18.42 34.21 -36.85
CA VAL A 640 17.84 32.99 -37.45
C VAL A 640 17.23 33.37 -38.78
N THR A 641 17.57 32.65 -39.84
CA THR A 641 17.07 32.87 -41.19
C THR A 641 15.71 32.21 -41.40
N GLU A 642 14.92 32.75 -42.33
CA GLU A 642 13.63 32.18 -42.75
C GLU A 642 13.76 30.74 -43.27
N ARG A 643 14.91 30.40 -43.88
CA ARG A 643 15.25 29.03 -44.28
C ARG A 643 15.36 28.09 -43.08
N GLU A 644 16.03 28.50 -42.00
CA GLU A 644 16.16 27.65 -40.80
C GLU A 644 14.80 27.46 -40.09
N PHE A 645 13.88 28.43 -40.17
CA PHE A 645 12.50 28.27 -39.71
C PHE A 645 11.73 27.22 -40.52
N GLU A 646 11.83 27.21 -41.85
CA GLU A 646 11.13 26.21 -42.67
C GLU A 646 11.81 24.82 -42.58
N GLU A 647 13.14 24.76 -42.46
CA GLU A 647 13.86 23.50 -42.16
C GLU A 647 13.46 22.94 -40.77
N GLU A 648 13.31 23.79 -39.76
CA GLU A 648 12.75 23.41 -38.45
C GLU A 648 11.30 22.90 -38.57
N ARG A 649 10.46 23.59 -39.33
CA ARG A 649 9.05 23.20 -39.55
C ARG A 649 8.93 21.84 -40.22
N LEU A 650 9.75 21.58 -41.25
CA LEU A 650 9.79 20.30 -41.96
C LEU A 650 10.32 19.17 -41.06
N ARG A 651 11.44 19.39 -40.37
CA ARG A 651 12.00 18.48 -39.35
C ARG A 651 10.95 18.10 -38.31
N ARG A 652 10.24 19.09 -37.79
CA ARG A 652 9.17 18.93 -36.81
C ARG A 652 7.94 18.21 -37.36
N GLY A 653 7.58 18.41 -38.62
CA GLY A 653 6.55 17.62 -39.31
C GLY A 653 6.95 16.15 -39.47
N GLU A 654 8.22 15.88 -39.79
CA GLU A 654 8.76 14.51 -39.83
C GLU A 654 8.77 13.87 -38.43
N MET A 655 9.13 14.61 -37.38
CA MET A 655 9.00 14.18 -35.99
C MET A 655 7.55 13.81 -35.62
N ALA A 656 6.58 14.65 -35.99
CA ALA A 656 5.17 14.38 -35.73
C ALA A 656 4.71 13.09 -36.44
N LYS A 657 5.03 12.93 -37.73
CA LYS A 657 4.74 11.70 -38.49
C LYS A 657 5.35 10.45 -37.84
N LEU A 658 6.63 10.51 -37.47
CA LEU A 658 7.32 9.39 -36.82
C LEU A 658 6.72 9.07 -35.44
N ARG A 659 6.33 10.08 -34.65
CA ARG A 659 5.63 9.88 -33.37
C ARG A 659 4.28 9.18 -33.57
N THR A 660 3.50 9.56 -34.58
CA THR A 660 2.25 8.87 -34.94
C THR A 660 2.50 7.42 -35.38
N GLU A 661 3.47 7.16 -36.26
CA GLU A 661 3.81 5.80 -36.72
C GLU A 661 4.38 4.89 -35.62
N LEU A 662 4.99 5.47 -34.58
CA LEU A 662 5.59 4.72 -33.47
C LEU A 662 4.63 4.50 -32.29
N TYR A 663 3.92 5.54 -31.86
CA TYR A 663 3.24 5.58 -30.57
C TYR A 663 1.73 5.79 -30.67
N GLY A 664 1.18 5.99 -31.88
CA GLY A 664 -0.24 6.26 -32.07
C GLY A 664 -0.71 7.64 -31.59
N THR A 665 0.21 8.49 -31.12
CA THR A 665 -0.08 9.81 -30.56
C THR A 665 -0.42 10.84 -31.64
N GLY A 666 -1.55 10.65 -32.34
CA GLY A 666 -2.20 11.60 -33.24
C GLY A 666 -2.87 12.78 -32.51
N GLY A 667 -2.29 13.20 -31.38
CA GLY A 667 -2.79 14.23 -30.48
C GLY A 667 -1.63 14.83 -29.68
N LEU A 668 -1.72 16.15 -29.48
CA LEU A 668 -0.76 17.06 -28.85
C LEU A 668 0.33 16.42 -27.97
N SER A 669 1.57 16.87 -28.19
CA SER A 669 2.63 16.67 -27.21
C SER A 669 2.26 17.40 -25.91
N LYS A 670 2.27 16.69 -24.76
CA LYS A 670 1.91 17.22 -23.43
C LYS A 670 2.73 18.43 -22.99
N ASN A 671 3.86 18.72 -23.66
CA ASN A 671 4.60 19.96 -23.49
C ASN A 671 4.41 20.85 -24.74
N PHE A 672 3.70 21.96 -24.56
CA PHE A 672 3.27 22.86 -25.64
C PHE A 672 4.46 23.63 -26.22
N GLY A 673 5.41 24.04 -25.37
CA GLY A 673 6.71 24.58 -25.78
C GLY A 673 7.59 23.58 -26.57
N GLN A 674 7.15 22.33 -26.71
CA GLN A 674 7.77 21.31 -27.57
C GLN A 674 6.94 20.90 -28.78
N ASN A 675 5.65 21.23 -28.83
CA ASN A 675 4.81 20.90 -29.96
C ASN A 675 5.13 21.84 -31.17
N PRO A 676 5.39 21.30 -32.38
CA PRO A 676 5.48 22.10 -33.61
C PRO A 676 4.29 23.02 -33.87
N GLU A 677 3.09 22.52 -33.54
CA GLU A 677 1.82 23.20 -33.77
C GLU A 677 1.61 24.41 -32.84
N TRP A 678 2.63 24.86 -32.11
CA TRP A 678 2.54 25.97 -31.14
C TRP A 678 3.76 26.91 -31.20
N ASP A 679 4.63 26.79 -32.21
CA ASP A 679 5.80 27.68 -32.37
C ASP A 679 5.45 29.14 -32.69
N ASP A 680 4.26 29.37 -33.23
CA ASP A 680 3.64 30.67 -33.53
C ASP A 680 2.97 31.29 -32.29
N VAL A 681 2.58 30.47 -31.31
CA VAL A 681 1.87 30.90 -30.10
C VAL A 681 2.89 31.24 -29.02
N THR A 682 2.96 32.51 -28.62
CA THR A 682 3.78 32.95 -27.48
C THR A 682 2.97 32.83 -26.19
N PRO A 683 3.30 31.92 -25.26
CA PRO A 683 2.50 31.71 -24.05
C PRO A 683 2.46 32.96 -23.16
N LEU A 684 1.35 33.13 -22.44
CA LEU A 684 1.09 34.26 -21.55
C LEU A 684 0.99 33.77 -20.08
N PRO A 685 2.07 33.84 -19.29
CA PRO A 685 2.10 33.34 -17.91
C PRO A 685 1.05 33.99 -17.01
N HIS A 686 0.51 33.23 -16.06
CA HIS A 686 -0.35 33.79 -15.02
C HIS A 686 0.54 34.45 -13.95
N GLU A 687 0.33 35.75 -13.72
CA GLU A 687 1.04 36.54 -12.73
C GLU A 687 0.08 36.88 -11.60
N GLU A 688 0.29 36.28 -10.43
CA GLU A 688 -0.43 36.65 -9.20
C GLU A 688 0.24 37.87 -8.54
N PRO A 689 -0.52 38.79 -7.92
CA PRO A 689 0.07 39.89 -7.17
C PRO A 689 0.91 39.41 -5.98
N GLU A 690 1.97 40.16 -5.66
CA GLU A 690 2.94 39.91 -4.56
C GLU A 690 2.33 39.78 -3.14
N LYS A 691 1.00 39.97 -3.00
CA LYS A 691 0.23 39.84 -1.76
C LYS A 691 -1.11 39.11 -1.97
N ALA A 692 -1.17 38.18 -2.92
CA ALA A 692 -2.34 37.34 -3.14
C ALA A 692 -2.70 36.55 -1.86
N LEU A 693 -3.94 36.71 -1.37
CA LEU A 693 -4.39 36.12 -0.09
C LEU A 693 -4.57 34.60 -0.13
N ALA A 694 -4.56 34.00 -1.32
CA ALA A 694 -4.76 32.58 -1.57
C ALA A 694 -4.00 32.15 -2.83
N SER A 695 -2.71 32.50 -2.92
CA SER A 695 -1.82 32.14 -4.03
C SER A 695 -1.75 30.64 -4.24
N ILE A 696 -1.99 30.14 -5.46
CA ILE A 696 -1.99 28.70 -5.74
C ILE A 696 -0.65 28.28 -6.36
N ALA A 697 0.05 27.37 -5.67
CA ALA A 697 1.26 26.73 -6.17
C ALA A 697 0.92 25.69 -7.26
N TYR A 698 0.53 26.16 -8.44
CA TYR A 698 0.15 25.31 -9.57
C TYR A 698 1.29 24.38 -10.03
N PRO A 699 0.99 23.11 -10.41
CA PRO A 699 1.93 22.26 -11.12
C PRO A 699 2.42 22.91 -12.42
N ALA A 700 3.70 22.71 -12.77
CA ALA A 700 4.33 23.37 -13.91
C ALA A 700 3.62 23.07 -15.25
N GLU A 701 3.14 21.83 -15.45
CA GLU A 701 2.39 21.43 -16.65
C GLU A 701 1.05 22.17 -16.76
N TYR A 702 0.34 22.34 -15.64
CA TYR A 702 -0.90 23.10 -15.59
C TYR A 702 -0.66 24.59 -15.86
N ALA A 703 0.39 25.17 -15.27
CA ALA A 703 0.78 26.56 -15.50
C ALA A 703 1.19 26.80 -16.98
N GLU A 704 1.90 25.86 -17.60
CA GLU A 704 2.22 25.92 -19.04
C GLU A 704 0.94 25.86 -19.89
N ALA A 705 0.09 24.86 -19.69
CA ALA A 705 -1.14 24.70 -20.48
C ALA A 705 -2.08 25.92 -20.35
N ILE A 706 -2.26 26.46 -19.13
CA ILE A 706 -3.04 27.68 -18.88
C ILE A 706 -2.40 28.91 -19.56
N SER A 707 -1.07 29.00 -19.62
CA SER A 707 -0.39 30.11 -20.31
C SER A 707 -0.61 30.09 -21.83
N TYR A 708 -0.67 28.89 -22.43
CA TYR A 708 -1.04 28.72 -23.84
C TYR A 708 -2.53 28.99 -24.08
N LEU A 709 -3.42 28.47 -23.23
CA LEU A 709 -4.87 28.71 -23.26
C LEU A 709 -5.19 30.20 -23.26
N ARG A 710 -4.59 30.98 -22.36
CA ARG A 710 -4.80 32.43 -22.28
C ARG A 710 -4.41 33.14 -23.57
N THR A 711 -3.42 32.64 -24.30
CA THR A 711 -3.00 33.22 -25.59
C THR A 711 -4.00 32.93 -26.71
N VAL A 712 -4.42 31.67 -26.88
CA VAL A 712 -5.38 31.30 -27.95
C VAL A 712 -6.80 31.83 -27.69
N MET A 713 -7.18 31.97 -26.42
CA MET A 713 -8.41 32.69 -26.05
C MET A 713 -8.36 34.18 -26.41
N LEU A 714 -7.19 34.84 -26.28
CA LEU A 714 -7.02 36.25 -26.66
C LEU A 714 -7.03 36.46 -28.18
N SER A 715 -6.46 35.54 -28.95
CA SER A 715 -6.55 35.55 -30.42
C SER A 715 -7.92 35.08 -30.95
N LYS A 716 -8.76 34.48 -30.10
CA LYS A 716 -10.02 33.78 -30.47
C LYS A 716 -9.80 32.72 -31.53
N GLU A 717 -8.73 31.94 -31.38
CA GLU A 717 -8.47 30.83 -32.27
C GLU A 717 -9.50 29.71 -32.05
N TYR A 718 -10.01 29.13 -33.13
CA TYR A 718 -10.85 27.94 -33.12
C TYR A 718 -10.25 26.92 -34.08
N SER A 719 -9.58 25.91 -33.52
CA SER A 719 -8.77 24.93 -34.26
C SER A 719 -8.69 23.58 -33.53
N GLU A 720 -8.31 22.52 -34.24
CA GLU A 720 -8.12 21.19 -33.66
C GLU A 720 -7.06 21.19 -32.54
N ARG A 721 -6.00 22.01 -32.67
CA ARG A 721 -5.00 22.18 -31.59
C ARG A 721 -5.62 22.80 -30.34
N THR A 722 -6.49 23.83 -30.49
CA THR A 722 -7.18 24.42 -29.34
C THR A 722 -8.19 23.47 -28.69
N LEU A 723 -8.87 22.61 -29.47
CA LEU A 723 -9.79 21.60 -28.93
C LEU A 723 -9.04 20.63 -28.00
N LYS A 724 -7.95 20.03 -28.51
CA LYS A 724 -7.11 19.09 -27.75
C LYS A 724 -6.41 19.74 -26.55
N LEU A 725 -6.13 21.06 -26.59
CA LEU A 725 -5.69 21.83 -25.42
C LEU A 725 -6.79 21.91 -24.34
N THR A 726 -8.05 22.19 -24.72
CA THR A 726 -9.14 22.24 -23.72
C THR A 726 -9.38 20.89 -23.03
N GLU A 727 -9.28 19.80 -23.78
CA GLU A 727 -9.33 18.42 -23.27
C GLU A 727 -8.27 18.16 -22.20
N TYR A 728 -7.00 18.45 -22.49
CA TYR A 728 -5.90 18.26 -21.54
C TYR A 728 -6.02 19.13 -20.28
N ILE A 729 -6.61 20.32 -20.36
CA ILE A 729 -6.87 21.15 -19.17
C ILE A 729 -8.09 20.65 -18.38
N ILE A 730 -9.09 20.07 -19.05
CA ILE A 730 -10.25 19.45 -18.39
C ILE A 730 -9.84 18.19 -17.63
N ASP A 731 -8.95 17.35 -18.18
CA ASP A 731 -8.31 16.23 -17.48
C ASP A 731 -7.65 16.66 -16.16
N MET A 732 -6.87 17.75 -16.18
CA MET A 732 -6.22 18.29 -14.98
C MET A 732 -7.15 19.06 -14.01
N ASN A 733 -8.21 19.70 -14.51
CA ASN A 733 -9.15 20.48 -13.69
C ASN A 733 -10.53 20.61 -14.39
N PRO A 734 -11.43 19.63 -14.22
CA PRO A 734 -12.72 19.64 -14.88
C PRO A 734 -13.69 20.67 -14.27
N ALA A 735 -13.34 21.34 -13.17
CA ALA A 735 -14.14 22.43 -12.61
C ALA A 735 -13.88 23.80 -13.28
N HIS A 736 -12.89 23.92 -14.17
CA HIS A 736 -12.51 25.19 -14.79
C HIS A 736 -13.50 25.64 -15.89
N TYR A 737 -14.62 26.24 -15.46
CA TYR A 737 -15.73 26.69 -16.32
C TYR A 737 -15.33 27.47 -17.59
N THR A 738 -14.30 28.31 -17.53
CA THR A 738 -13.77 29.06 -18.67
C THR A 738 -13.31 28.16 -19.83
N VAL A 739 -12.70 27.01 -19.50
CA VAL A 739 -12.18 26.04 -20.47
C VAL A 739 -13.34 25.36 -21.21
N TRP A 740 -14.39 24.98 -20.48
CA TRP A 740 -15.61 24.40 -21.05
C TRP A 740 -16.34 25.35 -22.00
N LEU A 741 -16.51 26.62 -21.60
CA LEU A 741 -17.12 27.64 -22.47
C LEU A 741 -16.31 27.88 -23.75
N TYR A 742 -14.97 27.82 -23.66
CA TYR A 742 -14.10 27.92 -24.83
C TYR A 742 -14.14 26.64 -25.69
N ARG A 743 -14.19 25.45 -25.07
CA ARG A 743 -14.38 24.16 -25.77
C ARG A 743 -15.67 24.14 -26.59
N ALA A 744 -16.80 24.50 -25.98
CA ALA A 744 -18.08 24.64 -26.67
C ALA A 744 -17.98 25.66 -27.84
N SER A 745 -17.31 26.79 -27.61
CA SER A 745 -17.08 27.79 -28.67
C SER A 745 -16.27 27.23 -29.86
N ILE A 746 -15.25 26.42 -29.60
CA ILE A 746 -14.45 25.74 -30.64
C ILE A 746 -15.33 24.74 -31.42
N ILE A 747 -16.08 23.88 -30.72
CA ILE A 747 -16.95 22.85 -31.30
C ILE A 747 -17.99 23.48 -32.23
N PHE A 748 -18.68 24.53 -31.79
CA PHE A 748 -19.71 25.20 -32.57
C PHE A 748 -19.13 26.00 -33.74
N ALA A 749 -17.98 26.68 -33.55
CA ALA A 749 -17.31 27.42 -34.63
C ALA A 749 -16.76 26.49 -35.73
N MET A 750 -16.23 25.32 -35.35
CA MET A 750 -15.71 24.31 -36.26
C MET A 750 -16.78 23.35 -36.81
N LYS A 751 -17.99 23.34 -36.23
CA LYS A 751 -19.10 22.43 -36.55
C LYS A 751 -18.73 20.95 -36.45
N LEU A 752 -18.11 20.59 -35.33
CA LEU A 752 -17.72 19.21 -35.04
C LEU A 752 -18.94 18.34 -34.71
N SER A 753 -18.76 17.02 -34.80
CA SER A 753 -19.84 16.07 -34.48
C SER A 753 -20.16 16.11 -32.99
N ILE A 754 -21.39 16.50 -32.67
CA ILE A 754 -21.87 16.57 -31.27
C ILE A 754 -22.06 15.18 -30.65
N PRO A 755 -22.54 14.14 -31.37
CA PRO A 755 -22.53 12.76 -30.85
C PRO A 755 -21.15 12.30 -30.37
N ASP A 756 -20.09 12.54 -31.15
CA ASP A 756 -18.71 12.14 -30.82
C ASP A 756 -18.21 12.87 -29.55
N GLU A 757 -18.54 14.15 -29.40
CA GLU A 757 -18.25 14.94 -28.19
C GLU A 757 -19.06 14.45 -26.99
N ILE A 758 -20.32 14.01 -27.19
CA ILE A 758 -21.14 13.41 -26.13
C ILE A 758 -20.56 12.07 -25.68
N GLU A 759 -20.05 11.25 -26.61
CA GLU A 759 -19.35 10.00 -26.31
C GLU A 759 -18.06 10.26 -25.51
N TRP A 760 -17.25 11.25 -25.92
CA TRP A 760 -16.10 11.72 -25.13
C TRP A 760 -16.52 12.17 -23.71
N LEU A 761 -17.56 12.98 -23.62
CA LEU A 761 -18.07 13.54 -22.36
C LEU A 761 -18.63 12.48 -21.41
N ASN A 762 -19.11 11.33 -21.92
CA ASN A 762 -19.55 10.20 -21.09
C ASN A 762 -18.40 9.70 -20.19
N ASN A 763 -17.19 9.57 -20.75
CA ASN A 763 -16.03 9.09 -20.01
C ASN A 763 -15.62 10.07 -18.91
N VAL A 764 -15.47 11.36 -19.28
CA VAL A 764 -15.12 12.44 -18.35
C VAL A 764 -16.15 12.53 -17.21
N ALA A 765 -17.43 12.30 -17.49
CA ALA A 765 -18.52 12.31 -16.52
C ALA A 765 -18.53 11.13 -15.55
N LEU A 766 -18.14 9.93 -16.00
CA LEU A 766 -17.98 8.74 -15.13
C LEU A 766 -16.81 8.91 -14.15
N GLU A 767 -15.70 9.49 -14.62
CA GLU A 767 -14.55 9.83 -13.77
C GLU A 767 -14.86 10.97 -12.78
N ASN A 768 -15.79 11.88 -13.14
CA ASN A 768 -16.06 13.11 -12.41
C ASN A 768 -17.55 13.29 -12.05
N LEU A 769 -18.12 12.29 -11.37
CA LEU A 769 -19.56 12.15 -11.09
C LEU A 769 -20.28 13.43 -10.59
N LYS A 770 -19.60 14.33 -9.88
CA LYS A 770 -20.17 15.49 -9.17
C LYS A 770 -19.55 16.82 -9.61
N ASN A 771 -19.81 17.20 -10.85
CA ASN A 771 -19.24 18.37 -11.51
C ASN A 771 -20.32 19.15 -12.28
N TYR A 772 -20.50 20.45 -12.00
CA TYR A 772 -21.53 21.27 -12.67
C TYR A 772 -21.21 21.56 -14.14
N GLN A 773 -19.94 21.70 -14.49
CA GLN A 773 -19.47 22.14 -15.80
C GLN A 773 -19.69 21.06 -16.87
N ILE A 774 -19.47 19.79 -16.54
CA ILE A 774 -19.75 18.63 -17.40
C ILE A 774 -21.22 18.61 -17.84
N TRP A 775 -22.14 18.69 -16.88
CA TRP A 775 -23.57 18.67 -17.18
C TRP A 775 -24.04 19.94 -17.89
N HIS A 776 -23.48 21.10 -17.56
CA HIS A 776 -23.74 22.34 -18.31
C HIS A 776 -23.24 22.28 -19.76
N HIS A 777 -22.07 21.70 -20.00
CA HIS A 777 -21.56 21.45 -21.36
C HIS A 777 -22.48 20.50 -22.12
N ARG A 778 -22.95 19.41 -21.49
CA ARG A 778 -23.94 18.50 -22.08
C ARG A 778 -25.25 19.20 -22.45
N HIS A 779 -25.75 20.13 -21.62
CA HIS A 779 -26.89 20.98 -21.99
C HIS A 779 -26.62 21.79 -23.27
N LEU A 780 -25.48 22.48 -23.37
CA LEU A 780 -25.12 23.28 -24.55
C LEU A 780 -25.03 22.43 -25.83
N LEU A 781 -24.44 21.24 -25.72
CA LEU A 781 -24.34 20.27 -26.82
C LEU A 781 -25.73 19.82 -27.29
N VAL A 782 -26.63 19.44 -26.37
CA VAL A 782 -27.99 19.05 -26.71
C VAL A 782 -28.83 20.21 -27.24
N ASP A 783 -28.59 21.44 -26.77
CA ASP A 783 -29.28 22.62 -27.27
C ASP A 783 -28.97 22.92 -28.74
N GLU A 784 -27.70 22.77 -29.16
CA GLU A 784 -27.25 22.92 -30.55
C GLU A 784 -27.55 21.68 -31.42
N TYR A 785 -27.49 20.47 -30.87
CA TYR A 785 -27.73 19.23 -31.63
C TYR A 785 -29.21 18.99 -31.91
N PHE A 786 -30.10 19.26 -30.95
CA PHE A 786 -31.52 18.96 -31.07
C PHE A 786 -32.19 19.52 -32.35
N PRO A 787 -31.95 20.78 -32.78
CA PRO A 787 -32.44 21.28 -34.07
C PRO A 787 -32.15 20.35 -35.26
N THR A 788 -31.00 19.68 -35.29
CA THR A 788 -30.60 18.80 -36.40
C THR A 788 -31.41 17.49 -36.46
N ILE A 789 -31.76 16.90 -35.31
CA ILE A 789 -32.56 15.68 -35.21
C ILE A 789 -34.07 15.95 -35.09
N SER A 790 -34.48 17.18 -34.77
CA SER A 790 -35.86 17.58 -34.48
C SER A 790 -36.91 17.23 -35.56
N GLY A 791 -36.47 17.04 -36.82
CA GLY A 791 -37.32 16.61 -37.93
C GLY A 791 -37.55 15.09 -38.05
N SER A 792 -36.87 14.26 -37.25
CA SER A 792 -36.96 12.79 -37.32
C SER A 792 -37.30 12.18 -35.94
N PRO A 793 -38.54 11.68 -35.74
CA PRO A 793 -38.91 11.00 -34.50
C PRO A 793 -38.04 9.77 -34.18
N GLU A 794 -37.50 9.11 -35.21
CA GLU A 794 -36.62 7.95 -35.08
C GLU A 794 -35.25 8.33 -34.48
N GLU A 795 -34.64 9.42 -34.94
CA GLU A 795 -33.38 9.92 -34.39
C GLU A 795 -33.56 10.54 -33.00
N ILE A 796 -34.70 11.17 -32.71
CA ILE A 796 -35.06 11.61 -31.36
C ILE A 796 -35.17 10.43 -30.40
N ALA A 797 -35.89 9.36 -30.80
CA ALA A 797 -36.06 8.16 -29.96
C ALA A 797 -34.73 7.43 -29.73
N LYS A 798 -33.90 7.31 -30.76
CA LYS A 798 -32.55 6.73 -30.72
C LYS A 798 -31.61 7.52 -29.80
N PHE A 799 -31.61 8.85 -29.90
CA PHE A 799 -30.84 9.72 -29.01
C PHE A 799 -31.34 9.67 -27.55
N ALA A 800 -32.66 9.66 -27.36
CA ALA A 800 -33.27 9.49 -26.04
C ALA A 800 -32.89 8.14 -25.39
N ALA A 801 -32.83 7.06 -26.18
CA ALA A 801 -32.40 5.76 -25.69
C ALA A 801 -30.93 5.76 -25.23
N SER A 802 -30.00 6.31 -26.04
CA SER A 802 -28.58 6.39 -25.66
C SER A 802 -28.35 7.28 -24.44
N GLU A 803 -29.07 8.39 -24.31
CA GLU A 803 -29.01 9.21 -23.09
C GLU A 803 -29.59 8.46 -21.88
N ARG A 804 -30.72 7.74 -22.04
CA ARG A 804 -31.34 6.99 -20.93
C ARG A 804 -30.44 5.85 -20.44
N GLU A 805 -29.73 5.18 -21.34
CA GLU A 805 -28.72 4.17 -21.01
C GLU A 805 -27.57 4.79 -20.19
N PHE A 806 -26.94 5.86 -20.70
CA PHE A 806 -25.85 6.54 -20.01
C PHE A 806 -26.26 7.09 -18.62
N LEU A 807 -27.43 7.74 -18.54
CA LEU A 807 -27.97 8.24 -17.27
C LEU A 807 -28.31 7.12 -16.29
N THR A 808 -28.64 5.92 -16.78
CA THR A 808 -28.84 4.75 -15.91
C THR A 808 -27.51 4.26 -15.34
N THR A 809 -26.44 4.20 -16.14
CA THR A 809 -25.08 3.91 -15.65
C THR A 809 -24.64 4.91 -14.58
N MET A 810 -24.83 6.22 -14.82
CA MET A 810 -24.54 7.26 -13.83
C MET A 810 -25.34 7.14 -12.53
N LEU A 811 -26.59 6.65 -12.59
CA LEU A 811 -27.43 6.42 -11.41
C LEU A 811 -27.14 5.09 -10.69
N ASN A 812 -26.49 4.12 -11.34
CA ASN A 812 -26.02 2.91 -10.67
C ASN A 812 -24.85 3.24 -9.73
N GLU A 813 -23.97 4.16 -10.11
CA GLU A 813 -22.87 4.67 -9.26
C GLU A 813 -23.36 5.60 -8.14
N ASP A 814 -24.26 6.54 -8.45
CA ASP A 814 -24.94 7.36 -7.43
C ASP A 814 -26.41 7.62 -7.79
N THR A 815 -27.29 6.77 -7.24
CA THR A 815 -28.76 6.82 -7.37
C THR A 815 -29.40 8.17 -7.00
N LYS A 816 -28.67 9.04 -6.31
CA LYS A 816 -29.14 10.34 -5.77
C LYS A 816 -28.33 11.52 -6.33
N ASN A 817 -27.55 11.31 -7.40
CA ASN A 817 -26.77 12.33 -8.09
C ASN A 817 -27.67 13.46 -8.66
N TYR A 818 -27.65 14.61 -7.99
CA TYR A 818 -28.51 15.75 -8.32
C TYR A 818 -28.33 16.27 -9.75
N HIS A 819 -27.09 16.27 -10.28
CA HIS A 819 -26.83 16.77 -11.63
C HIS A 819 -27.48 15.88 -12.70
N VAL A 820 -27.36 14.56 -12.53
CA VAL A 820 -27.95 13.53 -13.41
C VAL A 820 -29.47 13.67 -13.41
N TRP A 821 -30.10 13.80 -12.23
CA TRP A 821 -31.55 13.99 -12.10
C TRP A 821 -32.05 15.32 -12.73
N SER A 822 -31.31 16.41 -12.51
CA SER A 822 -31.63 17.72 -13.11
C SER A 822 -31.52 17.70 -14.63
N TYR A 823 -30.48 17.07 -15.18
CA TYR A 823 -30.28 16.94 -16.61
C TYR A 823 -31.31 15.99 -17.25
N ARG A 824 -31.65 14.87 -16.59
CA ARG A 824 -32.73 13.96 -17.02
C ARG A 824 -34.07 14.70 -17.14
N SER A 825 -34.40 15.56 -16.17
CA SER A 825 -35.60 16.41 -16.23
C SER A 825 -35.58 17.38 -17.41
N PHE A 826 -34.42 17.94 -17.76
CA PHE A 826 -34.25 18.75 -18.97
C PHE A 826 -34.44 17.94 -20.25
N LEU A 827 -33.86 16.73 -20.37
CA LEU A 827 -34.02 15.89 -21.55
C LEU A 827 -35.47 15.52 -21.81
N VAL A 828 -36.24 15.17 -20.77
CA VAL A 828 -37.68 14.91 -20.89
C VAL A 828 -38.40 16.12 -21.49
N GLY A 829 -38.08 17.34 -21.01
CA GLY A 829 -38.65 18.58 -21.55
C GLY A 829 -38.18 18.93 -22.97
N LYS A 830 -36.90 18.66 -23.29
CA LYS A 830 -36.25 19.01 -24.57
C LYS A 830 -36.64 18.06 -25.70
N LEU A 831 -36.72 16.76 -25.41
CA LEU A 831 -37.02 15.69 -26.37
C LEU A 831 -38.51 15.26 -26.35
N GLY A 832 -39.30 15.74 -25.39
CA GLY A 832 -40.76 15.52 -25.32
C GLY A 832 -41.19 14.21 -24.65
N LEU A 833 -40.35 13.61 -23.81
CA LEU A 833 -40.49 12.23 -23.29
C LEU A 833 -41.53 12.05 -22.17
N PHE A 834 -42.46 12.99 -21.97
CA PHE A 834 -43.44 12.92 -20.87
C PHE A 834 -44.48 11.78 -20.99
N ASP A 835 -44.74 11.31 -22.22
CA ASP A 835 -45.60 10.15 -22.51
C ASP A 835 -44.74 8.90 -22.89
N ASP A 836 -43.42 8.90 -22.67
CA ASP A 836 -42.52 7.77 -22.99
C ASP A 836 -42.64 6.60 -22.00
N PRO A 837 -43.05 5.39 -22.45
CA PRO A 837 -43.25 4.26 -21.54
C PRO A 837 -41.96 3.66 -20.99
N GLU A 838 -40.82 3.90 -21.63
CA GLU A 838 -39.53 3.37 -21.17
C GLU A 838 -38.90 4.24 -20.08
N GLU A 839 -39.01 5.57 -20.20
CA GLU A 839 -38.66 6.50 -19.13
C GLU A 839 -39.49 6.22 -17.87
N MET A 840 -40.82 6.04 -17.99
CA MET A 840 -41.66 5.67 -16.85
C MET A 840 -41.21 4.35 -16.21
N ARG A 841 -40.98 3.30 -17.01
CA ARG A 841 -40.49 1.99 -16.54
C ARG A 841 -39.14 2.07 -15.83
N ALA A 842 -38.24 2.92 -16.32
CA ALA A 842 -36.92 3.12 -15.69
C ALA A 842 -37.04 3.78 -14.30
N ILE A 843 -37.99 4.69 -14.11
CA ILE A 843 -38.27 5.29 -12.79
C ILE A 843 -38.99 4.31 -11.87
N GLU A 844 -39.91 3.52 -12.40
CA GLU A 844 -40.58 2.44 -11.65
C GLU A 844 -39.58 1.42 -11.13
N GLY A 845 -38.67 0.91 -11.97
CA GLY A 845 -37.61 0.00 -11.53
C GLY A 845 -36.65 0.59 -10.49
N LEU A 846 -36.39 1.91 -10.51
CA LEU A 846 -35.62 2.59 -9.48
C LEU A 846 -36.36 2.72 -8.14
N ILE A 847 -37.69 2.87 -8.16
CA ILE A 847 -38.56 2.88 -6.97
C ILE A 847 -38.76 1.46 -6.41
N GLU A 848 -38.87 0.44 -7.28
CA GLU A 848 -38.91 -0.97 -6.89
C GLU A 848 -37.58 -1.41 -6.23
N THR A 849 -36.45 -0.88 -6.71
CA THR A 849 -35.10 -1.18 -6.17
C THR A 849 -34.80 -0.46 -4.85
N ASP A 850 -35.08 0.85 -4.75
CA ASP A 850 -35.09 1.59 -3.48
C ASP A 850 -36.34 2.47 -3.37
N VAL A 851 -37.37 1.96 -2.68
CA VAL A 851 -38.61 2.69 -2.40
C VAL A 851 -38.35 3.99 -1.60
N ARG A 852 -37.18 4.14 -0.96
CA ARG A 852 -36.75 5.37 -0.25
C ARG A 852 -36.02 6.36 -1.16
N ASN A 853 -35.85 6.08 -2.46
CA ASN A 853 -35.20 7.00 -3.40
C ASN A 853 -36.10 8.19 -3.74
N ASN A 854 -36.09 9.21 -2.88
CA ASN A 854 -36.86 10.44 -3.06
C ASN A 854 -36.58 11.15 -4.40
N SER A 855 -35.40 10.98 -5.00
CA SER A 855 -35.10 11.56 -6.32
C SER A 855 -35.92 10.88 -7.43
N ALA A 856 -36.06 9.55 -7.40
CA ALA A 856 -36.92 8.82 -8.33
C ALA A 856 -38.41 9.18 -8.12
N TRP A 857 -38.88 9.28 -6.87
CA TRP A 857 -40.23 9.79 -6.57
C TRP A 857 -40.47 11.21 -7.07
N SER A 858 -39.50 12.11 -6.89
CA SER A 858 -39.58 13.49 -7.39
C SER A 858 -39.59 13.55 -8.92
N HIS A 859 -38.84 12.67 -9.59
CA HIS A 859 -38.82 12.61 -11.05
C HIS A 859 -40.09 11.96 -11.63
N ARG A 860 -40.68 10.96 -10.94
CA ARG A 860 -42.02 10.45 -11.25
C ARG A 860 -43.07 11.57 -11.17
N PHE A 861 -43.02 12.38 -10.10
CA PHE A 861 -43.94 13.51 -9.92
C PHE A 861 -43.79 14.54 -11.05
N PHE A 862 -42.55 14.84 -11.43
CA PHE A 862 -42.25 15.71 -12.56
C PHE A 862 -42.80 15.14 -13.88
N LEU A 863 -42.51 13.88 -14.22
CA LEU A 863 -42.99 13.21 -15.43
C LEU A 863 -44.52 13.27 -15.56
N VAL A 864 -45.24 12.88 -14.50
CA VAL A 864 -46.70 12.84 -14.53
C VAL A 864 -47.31 14.23 -14.54
N PHE A 865 -46.93 15.12 -13.61
CA PHE A 865 -47.67 16.36 -13.37
C PHE A 865 -47.13 17.59 -14.12
N SER A 866 -46.03 17.46 -14.87
CA SER A 866 -45.49 18.54 -15.72
C SER A 866 -45.80 18.36 -17.20
N ASN A 867 -46.33 17.20 -17.63
CA ASN A 867 -46.64 16.86 -19.02
C ASN A 867 -47.50 17.95 -19.72
N PRO A 868 -46.98 18.68 -20.74
CA PRO A 868 -47.65 19.84 -21.35
C PRO A 868 -49.05 19.56 -21.92
N ARG A 869 -49.34 18.29 -22.26
CA ARG A 869 -50.66 17.85 -22.73
C ARG A 869 -51.76 18.19 -21.74
N TYR A 870 -51.51 17.99 -20.44
CA TYR A 870 -52.50 18.19 -19.37
C TYR A 870 -52.03 19.04 -18.17
N SER A 871 -50.77 19.48 -18.11
CA SER A 871 -50.33 20.52 -17.17
C SER A 871 -50.63 21.94 -17.68
N THR A 872 -50.79 22.89 -16.76
CA THR A 872 -51.06 24.31 -17.04
C THR A 872 -49.80 25.16 -16.81
N PRO A 873 -49.23 25.80 -17.85
CA PRO A 873 -48.04 26.63 -17.71
C PRO A 873 -48.20 27.76 -16.69
N GLY A 874 -47.20 27.96 -15.84
CA GLY A 874 -47.20 29.01 -14.81
C GLY A 874 -47.87 28.63 -13.49
N VAL A 875 -48.57 27.49 -13.41
CA VAL A 875 -48.99 26.92 -12.12
C VAL A 875 -47.76 26.38 -11.39
N ALA A 876 -47.66 26.60 -10.07
CA ALA A 876 -46.57 26.07 -9.26
C ALA A 876 -46.48 24.54 -9.36
N ALA A 877 -45.27 23.98 -9.31
CA ALA A 877 -45.04 22.55 -9.54
C ALA A 877 -45.97 21.66 -8.69
N THR A 878 -46.04 21.92 -7.39
CA THR A 878 -46.93 21.23 -6.42
C THR A 878 -48.32 21.88 -6.27
N GLY A 879 -48.58 23.02 -6.91
CA GLY A 879 -49.86 23.73 -6.82
C GLY A 879 -50.97 23.05 -7.63
N MET A 880 -52.20 23.10 -7.10
CA MET A 880 -53.41 22.54 -7.73
C MET A 880 -53.57 22.98 -9.20
N ASP A 881 -53.83 22.01 -10.07
CA ASP A 881 -54.01 22.21 -11.51
C ASP A 881 -55.25 21.46 -12.01
N THR A 882 -56.30 22.21 -12.33
CA THR A 882 -57.60 21.67 -12.76
C THR A 882 -57.58 21.01 -14.15
N LYS A 883 -56.46 21.08 -14.88
CA LYS A 883 -56.30 20.48 -16.21
C LYS A 883 -55.83 19.00 -16.13
N ILE A 884 -55.35 18.54 -14.97
CA ILE A 884 -54.93 17.15 -14.75
C ILE A 884 -56.16 16.20 -14.75
N PRO A 885 -56.20 15.15 -15.59
CA PRO A 885 -57.31 14.20 -15.64
C PRO A 885 -57.51 13.45 -14.32
N ALA A 886 -58.78 13.17 -13.99
CA ALA A 886 -59.14 12.47 -12.77
C ALA A 886 -58.49 11.08 -12.70
N GLU A 887 -58.53 10.33 -13.80
CA GLU A 887 -57.95 8.99 -13.90
C GLU A 887 -56.43 8.96 -13.66
N ILE A 888 -55.70 10.06 -13.91
CA ILE A 888 -54.26 10.15 -13.60
C ILE A 888 -54.04 10.40 -12.11
N VAL A 889 -54.84 11.28 -11.50
CA VAL A 889 -54.79 11.53 -10.05
C VAL A 889 -55.12 10.24 -9.29
N ASP A 890 -56.19 9.55 -9.66
CA ASP A 890 -56.68 8.37 -8.96
C ASP A 890 -55.70 7.18 -9.13
N ARG A 891 -55.03 7.05 -10.30
CA ARG A 891 -53.93 6.10 -10.53
C ARG A 891 -52.73 6.38 -9.60
N GLU A 892 -52.28 7.63 -9.53
CA GLU A 892 -51.09 7.99 -8.73
C GLU A 892 -51.36 7.96 -7.21
N VAL A 893 -52.61 8.18 -6.77
CA VAL A 893 -53.03 7.93 -5.39
C VAL A 893 -52.86 6.45 -5.06
N GLN A 894 -53.38 5.54 -5.89
CA GLN A 894 -53.25 4.10 -5.66
C GLN A 894 -51.77 3.65 -5.67
N TYR A 895 -51.00 4.08 -6.67
CA TYR A 895 -49.56 3.77 -6.76
C TYR A 895 -48.80 4.21 -5.50
N ALA A 896 -49.13 5.36 -4.92
CA ALA A 896 -48.52 5.83 -3.68
C ALA A 896 -48.93 4.96 -2.46
N MET A 897 -50.21 4.57 -2.36
CA MET A 897 -50.72 3.69 -1.31
C MET A 897 -50.04 2.31 -1.35
N ASP A 898 -49.91 1.72 -2.53
CA ASP A 898 -49.28 0.40 -2.74
C ASP A 898 -47.83 0.38 -2.26
N HIS A 899 -47.10 1.49 -2.41
CA HIS A 899 -45.71 1.62 -1.95
C HIS A 899 -45.58 2.05 -0.49
N VAL A 900 -46.59 2.72 0.09
CA VAL A 900 -46.67 2.93 1.55
C VAL A 900 -46.81 1.58 2.27
N TYR A 901 -47.64 0.64 1.78
CA TYR A 901 -47.75 -0.69 2.39
C TYR A 901 -46.41 -1.44 2.46
N GLN A 902 -45.54 -1.28 1.46
CA GLN A 902 -44.20 -1.88 1.43
C GLN A 902 -43.26 -1.31 2.49
N ALA A 903 -43.40 -0.03 2.85
CA ALA A 903 -42.55 0.65 3.82
C ALA A 903 -43.29 1.78 4.58
N PRO A 904 -44.15 1.47 5.57
CA PRO A 904 -45.07 2.47 6.15
C PRO A 904 -44.39 3.70 6.78
N GLN A 905 -43.17 3.57 7.28
CA GLN A 905 -42.40 4.65 7.90
C GLN A 905 -41.44 5.38 6.91
N ASN A 906 -41.52 5.09 5.60
CA ASN A 906 -40.76 5.78 4.56
C ASN A 906 -41.46 7.08 4.13
N GLN A 907 -40.82 8.23 4.32
CA GLN A 907 -41.43 9.53 4.02
C GLN A 907 -41.74 9.74 2.52
N SER A 908 -40.95 9.16 1.60
CA SER A 908 -41.03 9.47 0.16
C SER A 908 -42.42 9.25 -0.46
N PRO A 909 -43.07 8.07 -0.35
CA PRO A 909 -44.42 7.86 -0.88
C PRO A 909 -45.51 8.65 -0.12
N TRP A 910 -45.33 8.99 1.17
CA TRP A 910 -46.26 9.88 1.88
C TRP A 910 -46.21 11.32 1.37
N ASN A 911 -45.01 11.86 1.14
CA ASN A 911 -44.82 13.16 0.51
C ASN A 911 -45.41 13.15 -0.91
N TYR A 912 -45.19 12.07 -1.66
CA TYR A 912 -45.76 11.90 -3.01
C TYR A 912 -47.29 11.88 -2.98
N LEU A 913 -47.92 11.06 -2.13
CA LEU A 913 -49.37 10.98 -1.96
C LEU A 913 -49.99 12.36 -1.65
N ARG A 914 -49.42 13.10 -0.70
CA ARG A 914 -49.88 14.46 -0.37
C ARG A 914 -49.71 15.41 -1.56
N GLY A 915 -48.60 15.33 -2.29
CA GLY A 915 -48.38 16.08 -3.52
C GLY A 915 -49.41 15.78 -4.61
N VAL A 916 -49.74 14.50 -4.86
CA VAL A 916 -50.74 14.07 -5.84
C VAL A 916 -52.12 14.61 -5.49
N LEU A 917 -52.53 14.51 -4.22
CA LEU A 917 -53.83 14.99 -3.75
C LEU A 917 -53.97 16.50 -3.95
N VAL A 918 -52.97 17.29 -3.52
CA VAL A 918 -52.97 18.76 -3.72
C VAL A 918 -52.95 19.12 -5.21
N LYS A 919 -52.12 18.46 -6.01
CA LYS A 919 -52.03 18.71 -7.47
C LYS A 919 -53.37 18.46 -8.17
N GLY A 920 -54.02 17.34 -7.84
CA GLY A 920 -55.32 16.92 -8.38
C GLY A 920 -56.54 17.57 -7.74
N GLY A 921 -56.37 18.56 -6.85
CA GLY A 921 -57.47 19.25 -6.16
C GLY A 921 -58.33 18.34 -5.27
N ARG A 922 -57.78 17.22 -4.79
CA ARG A 922 -58.46 16.27 -3.90
C ARG A 922 -58.33 16.73 -2.45
N LYS A 923 -59.40 16.58 -1.67
CA LYS A 923 -59.39 16.75 -0.21
C LYS A 923 -58.52 15.67 0.43
N LEU A 924 -57.79 15.99 1.49
CA LEU A 924 -56.98 14.98 2.19
C LEU A 924 -57.85 13.90 2.82
N ALA A 925 -59.08 14.27 3.22
CA ALA A 925 -60.08 13.32 3.72
C ALA A 925 -60.46 12.20 2.72
N SER A 926 -60.15 12.31 1.41
CA SER A 926 -60.45 11.23 0.44
C SER A 926 -59.60 9.97 0.64
N VAL A 927 -58.54 10.03 1.46
CA VAL A 927 -57.68 8.87 1.77
C VAL A 927 -57.77 8.40 3.22
N GLU A 928 -58.64 9.02 4.05
CA GLU A 928 -58.69 8.83 5.51
C GLU A 928 -58.77 7.36 5.95
N GLY A 929 -59.58 6.54 5.26
CA GLY A 929 -59.73 5.12 5.57
C GLY A 929 -58.42 4.35 5.48
N PHE A 930 -57.65 4.58 4.41
CA PHE A 930 -56.33 3.99 4.21
C PHE A 930 -55.30 4.49 5.24
N VAL A 931 -55.24 5.81 5.49
CA VAL A 931 -54.25 6.36 6.44
C VAL A 931 -54.50 5.85 7.87
N SER A 932 -55.75 5.56 8.21
CA SER A 932 -56.15 4.99 9.51
C SER A 932 -55.61 3.58 9.78
N GLU A 933 -55.27 2.79 8.75
CA GLU A 933 -54.74 1.42 8.91
C GLU A 933 -53.37 1.37 9.62
N PHE A 934 -52.68 2.51 9.67
CA PHE A 934 -51.34 2.68 10.22
C PHE A 934 -51.32 3.34 11.62
N VAL A 935 -52.48 3.74 12.16
CA VAL A 935 -52.57 4.57 13.37
C VAL A 935 -53.78 4.19 14.24
N THR A 936 -53.50 3.52 15.36
CA THR A 936 -54.44 3.31 16.46
C THR A 936 -54.06 4.23 17.62
N LEU A 937 -54.82 5.31 17.82
CA LEU A 937 -54.72 6.14 19.03
C LEU A 937 -55.71 5.62 20.08
N ALA A 938 -55.23 5.45 21.32
CA ALA A 938 -56.04 5.12 22.47
C ALA A 938 -56.57 6.41 23.14
N GLU A 939 -57.79 6.36 23.69
CA GLU A 939 -58.29 7.42 24.56
C GLU A 939 -57.66 7.35 25.96
N GLU A 940 -57.84 8.38 26.79
CA GLU A 940 -57.17 8.49 28.10
C GLU A 940 -57.76 7.50 29.14
N GLY A 941 -57.39 6.23 29.01
CA GLY A 941 -57.81 5.11 29.86
C GLY A 941 -57.77 3.72 29.22
N GLU A 942 -57.47 3.60 27.93
CA GLU A 942 -57.53 2.33 27.17
C GLU A 942 -56.13 1.70 26.94
N GLU A 943 -56.09 0.50 26.34
CA GLU A 943 -54.85 -0.27 26.09
C GLU A 943 -54.02 0.27 24.89
N GLU A 944 -52.88 -0.36 24.59
CA GLU A 944 -51.72 0.25 23.91
C GLU A 944 -51.96 0.95 22.56
N GLU A 945 -51.46 2.18 22.43
CA GLU A 945 -51.38 2.91 21.14
C GLU A 945 -50.39 2.25 20.16
N ASP A 946 -50.86 1.85 18.98
CA ASP A 946 -50.03 1.35 17.86
C ASP A 946 -49.95 2.39 16.74
N VAL A 947 -48.76 2.95 16.51
CA VAL A 947 -48.49 3.92 15.42
C VAL A 947 -47.38 3.37 14.52
N LYS A 948 -47.79 2.73 13.43
CA LYS A 948 -46.91 2.10 12.42
C LYS A 948 -46.25 3.13 11.49
N SER A 949 -46.77 4.37 11.48
CA SER A 949 -46.19 5.47 10.72
C SER A 949 -46.48 6.84 11.36
N THR A 950 -45.42 7.58 11.68
CA THR A 950 -45.51 8.99 12.09
C THR A 950 -46.03 9.90 10.99
N HIS A 951 -45.80 9.55 9.71
CA HIS A 951 -46.31 10.30 8.57
C HIS A 951 -47.82 10.11 8.37
N ALA A 952 -48.33 8.92 8.68
CA ALA A 952 -49.77 8.68 8.72
C ALA A 952 -50.45 9.50 9.84
N LEU A 953 -49.83 9.59 11.02
CA LEU A 953 -50.36 10.37 12.15
C LEU A 953 -50.37 11.89 11.88
N ASP A 954 -49.34 12.42 11.19
CA ASP A 954 -49.32 13.81 10.72
C ASP A 954 -50.44 14.09 9.70
N LEU A 955 -50.58 13.22 8.69
CA LEU A 955 -51.62 13.34 7.66
C LEU A 955 -53.04 13.20 8.25
N LEU A 956 -53.28 12.28 9.20
CA LEU A 956 -54.55 12.18 9.91
C LEU A 956 -54.85 13.43 10.73
N SER A 957 -53.84 14.02 11.38
CA SER A 957 -54.01 15.27 12.12
C SER A 957 -54.46 16.43 11.21
N GLU A 958 -54.01 16.46 9.94
CA GLU A 958 -54.52 17.39 8.92
C GLU A 958 -55.93 17.03 8.46
N ILE A 959 -56.25 15.76 8.24
CA ILE A 959 -57.59 15.32 7.83
C ILE A 959 -58.63 15.67 8.90
N TRP A 960 -58.33 15.42 10.17
CA TRP A 960 -59.18 15.82 11.29
C TRP A 960 -59.28 17.34 11.40
N THR A 961 -58.23 18.08 11.07
CA THR A 961 -58.29 19.56 10.95
C THR A 961 -59.21 20.01 9.80
N GLU A 962 -59.14 19.37 8.63
CA GLU A 962 -60.00 19.65 7.46
C GLU A 962 -61.49 19.37 7.76
N ARG A 963 -61.76 18.34 8.58
CA ARG A 963 -63.09 17.96 9.07
C ARG A 963 -63.60 18.78 10.26
N GLY A 964 -62.74 19.59 10.89
CA GLY A 964 -63.08 20.37 12.09
C GLY A 964 -63.00 19.61 13.42
N GLU A 965 -62.49 18.37 13.43
CA GLU A 965 -62.27 17.51 14.61
C GLU A 965 -61.04 17.98 15.42
N LYS A 966 -61.07 19.24 15.88
CA LYS A 966 -59.92 19.94 16.47
C LYS A 966 -59.29 19.23 17.67
N GLU A 967 -60.08 18.60 18.53
CA GLU A 967 -59.57 17.91 19.74
C GLU A 967 -58.76 16.66 19.37
N LYS A 968 -59.22 15.92 18.35
CA LYS A 968 -58.56 14.75 17.79
C LYS A 968 -57.28 15.12 17.02
N ALA A 969 -57.32 16.24 16.28
CA ALA A 969 -56.14 16.82 15.65
C ALA A 969 -55.09 17.29 16.68
N ASP A 970 -55.51 17.95 17.78
CA ASP A 970 -54.58 18.35 18.85
C ASP A 970 -53.97 17.13 19.56
N LEU A 971 -54.77 16.06 19.79
CA LEU A 971 -54.28 14.78 20.32
C LEU A 971 -53.22 14.16 19.40
N GLY A 972 -53.46 14.09 18.09
CA GLY A 972 -52.49 13.53 17.13
C GLY A 972 -51.17 14.30 17.10
N LEU A 973 -51.23 15.63 17.00
CA LEU A 973 -50.06 16.51 17.08
C LEU A 973 -49.36 16.43 18.44
N ARG A 974 -50.12 16.28 19.55
CA ARG A 974 -49.59 16.07 20.91
C ARG A 974 -48.82 14.75 20.99
N ARG A 975 -49.32 13.66 20.42
CA ARG A 975 -48.62 12.35 20.43
C ARG A 975 -47.38 12.33 19.55
N LEU A 976 -47.36 13.08 18.44
CA LEU A 976 -46.12 13.33 17.68
C LEU A 976 -45.08 14.09 18.54
N ALA A 977 -45.48 15.17 19.22
CA ALA A 977 -44.60 15.96 20.09
C ALA A 977 -44.06 15.18 21.29
N GLU A 978 -44.91 14.45 22.00
CA GLU A 978 -44.61 13.79 23.29
C GLU A 978 -43.86 12.47 23.11
N LYS A 979 -44.29 11.64 22.14
CA LYS A 979 -43.95 10.21 22.07
C LYS A 979 -43.24 9.85 20.76
N TRP A 980 -43.88 10.09 19.62
CA TRP A 980 -43.53 9.41 18.37
C TRP A 980 -42.54 10.15 17.47
N ASP A 981 -42.46 11.48 17.52
CA ASP A 981 -41.61 12.29 16.62
C ASP A 981 -40.99 13.51 17.35
N ARG A 982 -40.44 13.23 18.53
CA ARG A 982 -39.93 14.22 19.50
C ARG A 982 -38.86 15.17 18.95
N ILE A 983 -38.18 14.81 17.86
CA ILE A 983 -37.18 15.65 17.18
C ILE A 983 -37.78 16.92 16.56
N ARG A 984 -39.08 16.91 16.21
CA ARG A 984 -39.83 18.07 15.69
C ARG A 984 -40.78 18.69 16.72
N VAL A 985 -40.56 18.46 18.03
CA VAL A 985 -41.45 18.94 19.13
C VAL A 985 -41.91 20.39 18.96
N GLY A 986 -41.01 21.34 18.70
CA GLY A 986 -41.37 22.76 18.51
C GLY A 986 -42.20 23.05 17.24
N TYR A 987 -42.07 22.24 16.19
CA TYR A 987 -42.93 22.32 14.99
C TYR A 987 -44.33 21.78 15.30
N TRP A 988 -44.44 20.70 16.07
CA TRP A 988 -45.72 20.17 16.51
C TRP A 988 -46.44 21.09 17.50
N GLU A 989 -45.71 21.70 18.43
CA GLU A 989 -46.25 22.73 19.33
C GLU A 989 -46.75 23.95 18.55
N TRP A 990 -46.00 24.42 17.54
CA TRP A 990 -46.44 25.48 16.63
C TRP A 990 -47.69 25.09 15.83
N ARG A 991 -47.74 23.88 15.25
CA ARG A 991 -48.95 23.34 14.57
C ARG A 991 -50.18 23.36 15.48
N ARG A 992 -50.01 23.02 16.77
CA ARG A 992 -51.06 23.10 17.81
C ARG A 992 -51.46 24.53 18.17
N VAL A 993 -50.58 25.52 18.03
CA VAL A 993 -50.96 26.96 18.12
C VAL A 993 -51.86 27.32 16.93
N CYS A 994 -51.41 27.06 15.69
CA CYS A 994 -52.18 27.37 14.48
C CYS A 994 -53.58 26.74 14.48
N LEU A 995 -53.69 25.47 14.90
CA LEU A 995 -54.95 24.74 15.04
C LEU A 995 -55.94 25.42 16.01
N ARG A 996 -55.44 25.95 17.13
CA ARG A 996 -56.26 26.68 18.12
C ARG A 996 -56.67 28.05 17.59
N GLU A 997 -55.74 28.80 17.01
CA GLU A 997 -55.96 30.15 16.47
C GLU A 997 -56.76 30.17 15.15
N GLY A 998 -56.86 29.03 14.46
CA GLY A 998 -57.54 28.94 13.16
C GLY A 998 -56.70 29.45 11.98
N VAL A 999 -55.38 29.55 12.17
CA VAL A 999 -54.43 29.97 11.13
C VAL A 999 -54.21 28.82 10.15
N SER A 1000 -54.37 29.09 8.85
CA SER A 1000 -54.10 28.11 7.80
C SER A 1000 -52.60 27.78 7.74
N VAL A 1001 -52.27 26.50 7.59
CA VAL A 1001 -50.89 25.97 7.57
C VAL A 1001 -50.52 25.53 6.14
N ALA A 1002 -50.85 26.39 5.17
CA ALA A 1002 -50.69 26.16 3.72
C ALA A 1002 -49.56 27.03 3.14
#